data_AF-A0A8R2LVD1-F1
#
_entry.id   AF-A0A8R2LVD1-F1
#
_cell.length_a   1.000
_cell.length_b   1.000
_cell.length_c   1.000
_cell.angle_alpha   90.00
_cell.angle_beta   90.00
_cell.angle_gamma   90.00
#
_symmetry.space_group_name_H-M   'P 1'
#
loop_
_entity.id
_entity.type
_entity.pdbx_description
1 polymer ?
#
loop_
_entity_poly.entity_id
_entity_poly.type
_entity_poly.pdbx_seq_one_letter_code
_entity_poly.pdbx_strand_id
1 'polypeptide(L)'
;MRLSHWMALAVLFGGTVTGDIVNELPPEEFDVKIGETVAVSIASNDGFTNTECLIQTPDGGPHSLQELDFIDVITEAGVDCSIKIKVTEEIEGAWTLISRATSFGSPVKRTLPFTINIVPGEHDESDDEKTESEEEKEKEKESEEKQETDEDDGKTIWLTEIRRFTRTEQIVDVSLPNIGYDEICTVITPDRKTITAAEIEIPGVKVQSKSVFVSCRISIGPLKSNLLGKWTLCGRRDGAEERRCQVVTIEWNSENAPHALWDSRTQPLFNHPVNLNGILTPVVIGSGSLLTCHIVTPNGEDLVVLPETKYPGIIRAESGTTGCSIAIGPITQDMLGQWELYGMFRSVLGLNEVRLPMNFELYDTDNPYNQAYNLTVLDAKRHVINLGSTISVEVSGHGTMDNCEFVAPSGQAYQSTGKNNFEGVQFVNVDGITACRISIGPITEVMLGKWQIVGKFNDGNIFNERQLPFEVIREEPILSADTSYVSSPEGQAVVMSCSVSATIQYCYFRAQNGTVFSVTPGATSTYTEYVGNGFAAGECGVRFDGLLTTDGGRWSCHVGLLDTEQEQRAEITLHIFEQMRVRHYIHPRGLMVEADVETPEELEYCRFVRIDGLGFTSENVPNGYQSMSNLQEGLCALLMRDQTTLNLHPWTVAAKVHGQTEIMRTSTQNLLWTLSQRTATVYSIYLFTVVMFILLATVLVGVSLGPKKNRKWTYDRVSRLSTNIRNSFRKQKPVGGV
;
A
#
# COMPACT_ATOMS: atom_id res chain seq x y z
N MET A 1 40.14 28.79 15.79
CA MET A 1 40.41 29.29 14.42
C MET A 1 39.28 28.77 13.55
N ARG A 2 38.21 29.56 13.30
CA ARG A 2 37.95 30.36 12.07
C ARG A 2 38.12 29.49 10.81
N LEU A 3 37.12 29.22 9.97
CA LEU A 3 36.02 30.07 9.50
C LEU A 3 34.74 29.25 9.21
N SER A 4 33.65 29.73 9.79
CA SER A 4 32.29 29.74 9.23
C SER A 4 32.18 30.87 8.20
N HIS A 5 31.75 30.61 6.96
CA HIS A 5 31.09 31.55 6.03
C HIS A 5 30.62 30.76 4.80
N TRP A 6 29.53 31.22 4.18
CA TRP A 6 28.75 30.63 3.07
C TRP A 6 27.49 29.84 3.47
N MET A 7 26.64 30.50 4.24
CA MET A 7 25.18 30.34 4.14
C MET A 7 24.54 31.68 4.52
N ALA A 8 24.37 32.58 3.55
CA ALA A 8 23.48 33.75 3.60
C ALA A 8 23.59 34.59 2.31
N LEU A 9 22.83 34.25 1.27
CA LEU A 9 22.34 35.22 0.28
C LEU A 9 21.24 34.59 -0.57
N ALA A 10 20.01 34.57 -0.05
CA ALA A 10 18.80 34.35 -0.85
C ALA A 10 17.54 34.76 -0.06
N VAL A 11 17.39 36.05 0.25
CA VAL A 11 16.07 36.68 0.37
C VAL A 11 16.22 38.10 -0.16
N LEU A 12 15.76 38.32 -1.38
CA LEU A 12 15.24 39.58 -1.95
C LEU A 12 15.14 39.40 -3.46
N PHE A 13 14.12 38.68 -3.93
CA PHE A 13 13.34 38.96 -5.16
C PHE A 13 12.17 37.96 -5.15
N GLY A 14 11.04 38.42 -4.60
CA GLY A 14 9.76 37.73 -4.74
C GLY A 14 9.29 37.89 -6.18
N GLY A 15 9.57 36.89 -7.00
CA GLY A 15 8.97 36.68 -8.29
C GLY A 15 8.90 35.17 -8.50
N THR A 16 7.72 34.58 -8.30
CA THR A 16 7.43 33.21 -8.71
C THR A 16 7.55 33.15 -10.23
N VAL A 17 8.71 32.71 -10.74
CA VAL A 17 8.87 32.33 -12.14
C VAL A 17 8.29 30.93 -12.28
N THR A 18 7.02 30.86 -12.65
CA THR A 18 6.34 29.64 -13.11
C THR A 18 6.68 29.42 -14.59
N GLY A 19 7.96 29.18 -14.88
CA GLY A 19 8.43 28.81 -16.22
C GLY A 19 9.11 27.46 -16.12
N ASP A 20 8.70 26.51 -16.95
CA ASP A 20 9.41 25.25 -17.10
C ASP A 20 10.86 25.53 -17.46
N ILE A 21 11.80 24.82 -16.85
CA ILE A 21 13.20 24.87 -17.28
C ILE A 21 13.26 24.16 -18.64
N VAL A 22 13.46 24.91 -19.72
CA VAL A 22 13.55 24.37 -21.09
C VAL A 22 15.01 24.08 -21.42
N ASN A 23 15.30 22.85 -21.83
CA ASN A 23 16.62 22.40 -22.27
C ASN A 23 16.53 21.90 -23.72
N GLU A 24 17.04 22.69 -24.65
CA GLU A 24 17.06 22.36 -26.09
C GLU A 24 18.30 21.52 -26.43
N LEU A 25 18.07 20.34 -27.02
CA LEU A 25 19.12 19.44 -27.48
C LEU A 25 19.55 19.79 -28.91
N PRO A 26 20.77 19.39 -29.34
CA PRO A 26 21.23 19.65 -30.70
C PRO A 26 20.32 19.01 -31.76
N PRO A 27 20.05 19.67 -32.91
CA PRO A 27 19.21 19.12 -33.95
C PRO A 27 19.85 17.91 -34.65
N GLU A 28 19.01 16.96 -35.10
CA GLU A 28 19.41 15.81 -35.92
C GLU A 28 18.80 15.89 -37.33
N GLU A 29 19.52 15.40 -38.34
CA GLU A 29 19.05 15.40 -39.74
C GLU A 29 19.18 13.98 -40.33
N PHE A 30 18.14 13.52 -41.02
CA PHE A 30 18.05 12.18 -41.61
C PHE A 30 17.69 12.26 -43.08
N ASP A 31 18.60 11.82 -43.95
CA ASP A 31 18.36 11.62 -45.38
C ASP A 31 17.99 10.16 -45.63
N VAL A 32 16.73 9.89 -45.95
CA VAL A 32 16.17 8.52 -45.97
C VAL A 32 15.29 8.25 -47.20
N LYS A 33 15.18 6.98 -47.59
CA LYS A 33 14.30 6.54 -48.68
C LYS A 33 12.92 6.15 -48.14
N ILE A 34 11.90 6.27 -48.99
CA ILE A 34 10.54 5.80 -48.67
C ILE A 34 10.59 4.32 -48.28
N GLY A 35 10.00 3.98 -47.14
CA GLY A 35 9.98 2.63 -46.56
C GLY A 35 11.08 2.33 -45.53
N GLU A 36 12.09 3.19 -45.38
CA GLU A 36 13.08 3.08 -44.29
C GLU A 36 12.50 3.51 -42.95
N THR A 37 13.24 3.31 -41.86
CA THR A 37 12.79 3.67 -40.50
C THR A 37 13.82 4.58 -39.85
N VAL A 38 13.37 5.71 -39.33
CA VAL A 38 14.19 6.67 -38.58
C VAL A 38 13.98 6.42 -37.08
N ALA A 39 15.06 6.32 -36.32
CA ALA A 39 15.01 6.18 -34.86
C ALA A 39 15.58 7.44 -34.21
N VAL A 40 14.83 8.02 -33.28
CA VAL A 40 15.21 9.24 -32.55
C VAL A 40 15.08 9.00 -31.06
N SER A 41 16.04 9.49 -30.26
CA SER A 41 16.04 9.24 -28.81
C SER A 41 16.59 10.40 -27.99
N ILE A 42 15.99 10.63 -26.82
CA ILE A 42 16.49 11.54 -25.77
C ILE A 42 17.07 10.67 -24.67
N ALA A 43 18.40 10.66 -24.52
CA ALA A 43 19.08 9.90 -23.47
C ALA A 43 18.66 10.37 -22.07
N SER A 44 18.47 9.41 -21.16
CA SER A 44 18.23 9.64 -19.73
C SER A 44 19.42 10.35 -19.11
N ASN A 45 19.16 11.22 -18.14
CA ASN A 45 20.19 11.99 -17.47
C ASN A 45 19.99 11.88 -15.95
N ASP A 46 21.07 11.61 -15.22
CA ASP A 46 21.01 11.34 -13.78
C ASP A 46 20.38 12.54 -13.03
N GLY A 47 19.24 12.32 -12.39
CA GLY A 47 18.52 13.36 -11.62
C GLY A 47 17.29 13.96 -12.29
N PHE A 48 16.86 13.42 -13.45
CA PHE A 48 15.55 13.66 -14.03
C PHE A 48 14.68 12.41 -13.90
N THR A 49 13.38 12.63 -13.68
CA THR A 49 12.36 11.56 -13.72
C THR A 49 11.39 11.91 -14.83
N ASN A 50 11.47 11.20 -15.95
CA ASN A 50 10.59 11.45 -17.10
C ASN A 50 9.13 11.17 -16.71
N THR A 51 8.23 12.10 -17.02
CA THR A 51 6.80 12.01 -16.73
C THR A 51 5.97 11.82 -18.01
N GLU A 52 6.42 12.34 -19.15
CA GLU A 52 5.66 12.27 -20.40
C GLU A 52 6.57 12.46 -21.63
N CYS A 53 6.27 11.71 -22.70
CA CYS A 53 6.88 11.88 -24.02
C CYS A 53 5.84 12.37 -25.02
N LEU A 54 6.14 13.47 -25.71
CA LEU A 54 5.30 14.08 -26.73
C LEU A 54 6.10 14.24 -28.03
N ILE A 55 5.41 14.25 -29.15
CA ILE A 55 6.02 14.56 -30.44
C ILE A 55 5.28 15.72 -31.10
N GLN A 56 6.01 16.66 -31.67
CA GLN A 56 5.46 17.72 -32.49
C GLN A 56 5.72 17.40 -33.95
N THR A 57 4.64 17.26 -34.72
CA THR A 57 4.65 16.98 -36.16
C THR A 57 4.94 18.25 -36.97
N PRO A 58 5.30 18.14 -38.27
CA PRO A 58 5.55 19.29 -39.14
C PRO A 58 4.33 20.20 -39.31
N ASP A 59 3.12 19.62 -39.24
CA ASP A 59 1.84 20.34 -39.33
C ASP A 59 1.49 21.14 -38.06
N GLY A 60 2.24 20.92 -36.97
CA GLY A 60 2.20 21.71 -35.75
C GLY A 60 1.21 21.20 -34.69
N GLY A 61 1.63 21.31 -33.43
CA GLY A 61 0.92 20.83 -32.25
C GLY A 61 1.62 19.62 -31.61
N PRO A 62 1.78 19.58 -30.27
CA PRO A 62 2.30 18.39 -29.59
C PRO A 62 1.23 17.32 -29.52
N HIS A 63 1.55 16.12 -29.97
CA HIS A 63 0.74 14.91 -29.91
C HIS A 63 1.31 13.93 -28.88
N SER A 64 0.43 13.18 -28.23
CA SER A 64 0.84 12.03 -27.43
C SER A 64 1.31 10.91 -28.36
N LEU A 65 2.39 10.23 -28.00
CA LEU A 65 2.94 9.12 -28.80
C LEU A 65 1.93 7.97 -29.00
N GLN A 66 0.93 7.85 -28.13
CA GLN A 66 -0.12 6.82 -28.20
C GLN A 66 -1.20 7.11 -29.25
N GLU A 67 -1.24 8.33 -29.81
CA GLU A 67 -2.26 8.78 -30.77
C GLU A 67 -1.85 8.57 -32.23
N LEU A 68 -0.59 8.19 -32.49
CA LEU A 68 -0.02 8.06 -33.83
C LEU A 68 0.32 6.59 -34.10
N ASP A 69 -0.33 6.00 -35.10
CA ASP A 69 -0.24 4.58 -35.46
C ASP A 69 0.98 4.23 -36.33
N PHE A 70 1.68 5.24 -36.87
CA PHE A 70 2.91 5.09 -37.66
C PHE A 70 4.20 5.30 -36.85
N ILE A 71 4.09 5.48 -35.53
CA ILE A 71 5.22 5.67 -34.61
C ILE A 71 5.29 4.50 -33.61
N ASP A 72 6.41 3.78 -33.63
CA ASP A 72 6.71 2.76 -32.63
C ASP A 72 7.49 3.39 -31.47
N VAL A 73 6.95 3.32 -30.25
CA VAL A 73 7.65 3.77 -29.04
C VAL A 73 8.63 2.70 -28.59
N ILE A 74 9.90 3.08 -28.39
CA ILE A 74 10.95 2.16 -27.94
C ILE A 74 11.25 2.41 -26.47
N THR A 75 11.23 1.35 -25.67
CA THR A 75 11.66 1.38 -24.27
C THR A 75 13.05 0.75 -24.15
N GLU A 76 14.08 1.59 -24.02
CA GLU A 76 15.47 1.19 -23.80
C GLU A 76 15.99 1.72 -22.46
N ALA A 77 16.85 0.95 -21.79
CA ALA A 77 17.46 1.38 -20.53
C ALA A 77 18.38 2.58 -20.77
N GLY A 78 18.24 3.64 -19.97
CA GLY A 78 19.04 4.87 -20.14
C GLY A 78 18.50 5.84 -21.19
N VAL A 79 17.24 5.72 -21.60
CA VAL A 79 16.58 6.61 -22.56
C VAL A 79 15.28 7.15 -21.95
N ASP A 80 15.10 8.48 -21.96
CA ASP A 80 13.89 9.13 -21.46
C ASP A 80 12.73 8.95 -22.46
N CYS A 81 12.96 9.29 -23.73
CA CYS A 81 11.96 9.15 -24.81
C CYS A 81 12.63 8.63 -26.08
N SER A 82 12.11 7.57 -26.69
CA SER A 82 12.56 7.11 -28.01
C SER A 82 11.43 6.63 -28.89
N ILE A 83 11.55 6.94 -30.17
CA ILE A 83 10.58 6.64 -31.21
C ILE A 83 11.27 6.05 -32.44
N LYS A 84 10.53 5.20 -33.16
CA LYS A 84 10.83 4.75 -34.53
C LYS A 84 9.69 5.20 -35.44
N ILE A 85 10.03 5.90 -36.51
CA ILE A 85 9.07 6.40 -37.51
C ILE A 85 9.34 5.69 -38.83
N LYS A 86 8.32 5.06 -39.40
CA LYS A 86 8.41 4.48 -40.74
C LYS A 86 8.19 5.57 -41.80
N VAL A 87 9.13 5.68 -42.74
CA VAL A 87 9.17 6.79 -43.71
C VAL A 87 8.13 6.60 -44.82
N THR A 88 7.20 7.54 -44.91
CA THR A 88 6.18 7.69 -45.96
C THR A 88 6.31 9.07 -46.64
N GLU A 89 5.66 9.26 -47.77
CA GLU A 89 5.71 10.54 -48.52
C GLU A 89 5.18 11.74 -47.71
N GLU A 90 4.33 11.50 -46.71
CA GLU A 90 3.66 12.55 -45.93
C GLU A 90 4.42 13.00 -44.66
N ILE A 91 5.56 12.39 -44.32
CA ILE A 91 6.28 12.68 -43.06
C ILE A 91 7.52 13.55 -43.23
N GLU A 92 7.81 14.02 -44.45
CA GLU A 92 8.91 14.94 -44.73
C GLU A 92 8.72 16.25 -43.96
N GLY A 93 9.77 16.75 -43.31
CA GLY A 93 9.74 18.04 -42.63
C GLY A 93 10.42 18.06 -41.26
N ALA A 94 10.13 19.13 -40.51
CA ALA A 94 10.72 19.39 -39.21
C ALA A 94 9.84 18.85 -38.07
N TRP A 95 10.44 18.05 -37.20
CA TRP A 95 9.81 17.39 -36.07
C TRP A 95 10.46 17.81 -34.76
N THR A 96 9.76 17.64 -33.64
CA THR A 96 10.36 17.80 -32.31
C THR A 96 9.93 16.69 -31.38
N LEU A 97 10.90 15.94 -30.85
CA LEU A 97 10.66 15.01 -29.75
C LEU A 97 10.78 15.77 -28.43
N ILE A 98 9.79 15.64 -27.55
CA ILE A 98 9.67 16.39 -26.30
C ILE A 98 9.59 15.41 -25.13
N SER A 99 10.51 15.54 -24.18
CA SER A 99 10.44 14.87 -22.88
C SER A 99 10.07 15.88 -21.80
N ARG A 100 9.03 15.60 -21.02
CA ARG A 100 8.71 16.32 -19.78
C ARG A 100 9.18 15.49 -18.61
N ALA A 101 9.96 16.08 -17.72
CA ALA A 101 10.52 15.41 -16.57
C ALA A 101 10.41 16.28 -15.31
N THR A 102 10.61 15.68 -14.15
CA THR A 102 10.80 16.42 -12.89
C THR A 102 12.23 16.28 -12.38
N SER A 103 12.85 17.40 -11.98
CA SER A 103 14.15 17.44 -11.31
C SER A 103 14.03 18.23 -10.01
N PHE A 104 14.34 17.60 -8.87
CA PHE A 104 14.17 18.18 -7.53
C PHE A 104 12.80 18.85 -7.30
N GLY A 105 11.73 18.26 -7.85
CA GLY A 105 10.36 18.76 -7.74
C GLY A 105 10.01 19.94 -8.67
N SER A 106 10.93 20.38 -9.52
CA SER A 106 10.67 21.40 -10.55
C SER A 106 10.42 20.73 -11.91
N PRO A 107 9.43 21.19 -12.70
CA PRO A 107 9.19 20.69 -14.03
C PRO A 107 10.30 21.13 -14.99
N VAL A 108 10.75 20.19 -15.81
CA VAL A 108 11.81 20.37 -16.81
C VAL A 108 11.30 19.84 -18.14
N LYS A 109 11.49 20.61 -19.21
CA LYS A 109 11.12 20.23 -20.57
C LYS A 109 12.38 20.11 -21.42
N ARG A 110 12.63 18.93 -21.98
CA ARG A 110 13.72 18.69 -22.94
C ARG A 110 13.14 18.56 -24.34
N THR A 111 13.74 19.22 -25.32
CA THR A 111 13.26 19.18 -26.72
C THR A 111 14.40 18.83 -27.66
N LEU A 112 14.21 17.81 -28.48
CA LEU A 112 15.12 17.36 -29.52
C LEU A 112 14.48 17.63 -30.90
N PRO A 113 14.88 18.71 -31.59
CA PRO A 113 14.45 18.96 -32.97
C PRO A 113 15.13 17.98 -33.93
N PHE A 114 14.40 17.49 -34.92
CA PHE A 114 15.00 16.69 -36.00
C PHE A 114 14.28 16.89 -37.33
N THR A 115 14.99 16.67 -38.44
CA THR A 115 14.46 16.84 -39.81
C THR A 115 14.59 15.56 -40.60
N ILE A 116 13.52 15.17 -41.30
CA ILE A 116 13.52 14.03 -42.23
C ILE A 116 13.45 14.57 -43.66
N ASN A 117 14.47 14.27 -44.47
CA ASN A 117 14.52 14.58 -45.89
C ASN A 117 14.37 13.29 -46.70
N ILE A 118 13.45 13.26 -47.66
CA ILE A 118 13.22 12.08 -48.51
C ILE A 118 14.09 12.18 -49.77
N VAL A 119 15.00 11.22 -49.95
CA VAL A 119 15.87 11.18 -51.14
C VAL A 119 15.19 10.36 -52.24
N PRO A 120 14.99 10.89 -53.47
CA PRO A 120 14.39 10.14 -54.56
C PRO A 120 15.27 8.94 -54.92
N GLY A 121 14.68 7.75 -54.92
CA GLY A 121 15.33 6.56 -55.43
C GLY A 121 15.50 6.65 -56.94
N GLU A 122 16.72 6.45 -57.44
CA GLU A 122 16.96 6.27 -58.87
C GLU A 122 16.14 5.08 -59.37
N HIS A 123 15.16 5.39 -60.21
CA HIS A 123 14.30 4.40 -60.87
C HIS A 123 15.10 3.80 -62.02
N ASP A 124 15.69 2.63 -61.78
CA ASP A 124 16.20 1.76 -62.85
C ASP A 124 15.00 1.20 -63.64
N GLU A 125 14.62 1.90 -64.70
CA GLU A 125 13.85 1.33 -65.81
C GLU A 125 14.83 0.84 -66.88
N SER A 126 14.91 -0.47 -67.08
CA SER A 126 15.10 -1.02 -68.43
C SER A 126 14.58 -2.45 -68.54
N ASP A 127 13.50 -2.57 -69.31
CA ASP A 127 13.12 -3.79 -70.00
C ASP A 127 14.06 -4.03 -71.21
N ASP A 128 14.26 -5.32 -71.47
CA ASP A 128 14.83 -6.03 -72.61
C ASP A 128 15.27 -5.30 -73.91
N GLU A 129 16.41 -5.82 -74.41
CA GLU A 129 16.74 -6.14 -75.81
C GLU A 129 17.90 -5.36 -76.48
N LYS A 130 19.02 -6.08 -76.68
CA LYS A 130 20.09 -5.97 -77.70
C LYS A 130 20.65 -4.57 -78.05
N THR A 131 21.97 -4.42 -77.97
CA THR A 131 22.97 -4.70 -79.06
C THR A 131 24.34 -4.18 -78.62
N GLU A 132 25.40 -4.91 -78.97
CA GLU A 132 26.82 -4.53 -78.87
C GLU A 132 27.10 -3.12 -79.41
N SER A 133 27.90 -2.32 -78.69
CA SER A 133 29.26 -1.91 -79.10
C SER A 133 29.77 -0.71 -78.29
N GLU A 134 31.00 -0.85 -77.80
CA GLU A 134 31.99 0.22 -77.55
C GLU A 134 31.61 1.39 -76.63
N GLU A 135 32.09 1.35 -75.38
CA GLU A 135 33.10 2.34 -74.93
C GLU A 135 33.72 1.87 -73.60
N GLU A 136 34.77 1.05 -73.74
CA GLU A 136 35.91 1.12 -72.84
C GLU A 136 36.52 2.53 -72.96
N LYS A 137 36.54 3.29 -71.86
CA LYS A 137 37.78 3.91 -71.33
C LYS A 137 37.49 4.75 -70.09
N GLU A 138 38.48 4.73 -69.22
CA GLU A 138 38.66 5.60 -68.04
C GLU A 138 37.87 5.23 -66.79
N LYS A 139 38.34 4.16 -66.12
CA LYS A 139 38.56 4.18 -64.66
C LYS A 139 39.68 3.21 -64.26
N GLU A 140 40.87 3.47 -64.81
CA GLU A 140 42.15 3.02 -64.25
C GLU A 140 42.95 4.28 -63.87
N LYS A 141 42.99 4.60 -62.57
CA LYS A 141 44.10 5.30 -61.88
C LYS A 141 43.68 5.67 -60.45
N GLU A 142 43.82 4.72 -59.54
CA GLU A 142 44.48 4.89 -58.23
C GLU A 142 44.27 3.60 -57.41
N SER A 143 45.12 2.61 -57.65
CA SER A 143 45.53 1.62 -56.64
C SER A 143 46.63 0.72 -57.20
N GLU A 144 47.79 1.31 -57.51
CA GLU A 144 49.05 0.55 -57.59
C GLU A 144 49.94 1.00 -56.44
N GLU A 145 49.84 0.30 -55.30
CA GLU A 145 51.02 -0.13 -54.54
C GLU A 145 50.62 -1.19 -53.49
N LYS A 146 50.50 -2.46 -53.91
CA LYS A 146 51.15 -3.60 -53.24
C LYS A 146 50.87 -4.90 -53.99
N GLN A 147 51.95 -5.38 -54.60
CA GLN A 147 52.10 -6.69 -55.19
C GLN A 147 52.26 -7.77 -54.10
N GLU A 148 51.75 -8.95 -54.45
CA GLU A 148 52.15 -10.32 -54.03
C GLU A 148 51.29 -11.06 -53.00
N THR A 149 50.40 -11.87 -53.62
CA THR A 149 50.05 -13.28 -53.35
C THR A 149 49.39 -13.59 -52.02
N ASP A 150 48.07 -13.80 -52.05
CA ASP A 150 47.47 -15.16 -52.03
C ASP A 150 46.02 -15.06 -52.52
N GLU A 151 45.56 -16.07 -53.24
CA GLU A 151 44.20 -16.20 -53.78
C GLU A 151 43.16 -16.01 -52.65
N ASP A 152 42.46 -14.87 -52.64
CA ASP A 152 41.33 -14.60 -51.75
C ASP A 152 40.10 -15.33 -52.28
N ASP A 153 40.04 -16.62 -51.96
CA ASP A 153 38.88 -17.46 -52.18
C ASP A 153 37.77 -16.95 -51.23
N GLY A 154 36.72 -16.33 -51.78
CA GLY A 154 35.64 -15.60 -51.08
C GLY A 154 34.78 -16.40 -50.08
N LYS A 155 35.33 -17.47 -49.49
CA LYS A 155 34.74 -18.41 -48.54
C LYS A 155 35.44 -18.36 -47.17
N THR A 156 36.29 -17.36 -46.91
CA THR A 156 37.00 -17.20 -45.64
C THR A 156 36.30 -16.19 -44.73
N ILE A 157 35.82 -16.63 -43.56
CA ILE A 157 35.24 -15.77 -42.53
C ILE A 157 36.35 -15.30 -41.59
N TRP A 158 36.69 -14.02 -41.64
CA TRP A 158 37.69 -13.42 -40.74
C TRP A 158 37.03 -12.94 -39.45
N LEU A 159 37.51 -13.46 -38.32
CA LEU A 159 37.15 -12.94 -37.00
C LEU A 159 37.99 -11.69 -36.70
N THR A 160 37.48 -10.81 -35.83
CA THR A 160 38.16 -9.57 -35.44
C THR A 160 39.57 -9.84 -34.94
N GLU A 161 40.53 -9.07 -35.44
CA GLU A 161 41.92 -9.20 -35.04
C GLU A 161 42.09 -8.88 -33.54
N ILE A 162 42.73 -9.81 -32.82
CA ILE A 162 43.09 -9.62 -31.42
C ILE A 162 44.52 -9.10 -31.36
N ARG A 163 44.71 -7.95 -30.73
CA ARG A 163 46.05 -7.45 -30.38
C ARG A 163 46.39 -7.86 -28.95
N ARG A 164 47.48 -8.61 -28.79
CA ARG A 164 47.91 -9.18 -27.52
C ARG A 164 49.27 -8.64 -27.10
N PHE A 165 49.26 -7.73 -26.14
CA PHE A 165 50.47 -7.30 -25.44
C PHE A 165 50.95 -8.39 -24.50
N THR A 166 52.25 -8.66 -24.51
CA THR A 166 52.85 -9.74 -23.72
C THR A 166 54.19 -9.33 -23.10
N ARG A 167 54.73 -10.23 -22.26
CA ARG A 167 56.10 -10.18 -21.71
C ARG A 167 56.78 -11.55 -21.85
N THR A 168 58.09 -11.59 -21.69
CA THR A 168 58.84 -12.85 -21.75
C THR A 168 58.27 -13.89 -20.79
N GLU A 169 58.38 -15.17 -21.15
CA GLU A 169 57.90 -16.31 -20.37
C GLU A 169 56.38 -16.46 -20.25
N GLN A 170 55.57 -15.52 -20.76
CA GLN A 170 54.12 -15.72 -20.86
C GLN A 170 53.76 -16.73 -21.94
N ILE A 171 52.59 -17.34 -21.78
CA ILE A 171 51.95 -18.20 -22.78
C ILE A 171 50.70 -17.47 -23.25
N VAL A 172 50.48 -17.42 -24.56
CA VAL A 172 49.29 -16.84 -25.18
C VAL A 172 48.53 -17.94 -25.88
N ASP A 173 47.24 -18.04 -25.60
CA ASP A 173 46.36 -18.93 -26.33
C ASP A 173 45.76 -18.21 -27.54
N VAL A 174 45.66 -18.94 -28.64
CA VAL A 174 44.87 -18.58 -29.82
C VAL A 174 43.84 -19.67 -30.01
N SER A 175 42.57 -19.29 -30.04
CA SER A 175 41.45 -20.24 -30.10
C SER A 175 40.37 -19.81 -31.08
N LEU A 176 39.59 -20.79 -31.52
CA LEU A 176 38.36 -20.60 -32.28
C LEU A 176 37.17 -21.06 -31.44
N PRO A 177 36.09 -20.26 -31.32
CA PRO A 177 34.88 -20.66 -30.61
C PRO A 177 34.34 -21.99 -31.14
N ASN A 178 33.81 -22.85 -30.27
CA ASN A 178 33.14 -24.06 -30.70
C ASN A 178 31.75 -23.72 -31.24
N ILE A 179 31.45 -24.19 -32.46
CA ILE A 179 30.20 -23.94 -33.19
C ILE A 179 29.38 -25.23 -33.39
N GLY A 180 29.69 -26.29 -32.65
CA GLY A 180 28.90 -27.53 -32.59
C GLY A 180 29.34 -28.63 -33.55
N TYR A 181 30.45 -28.48 -34.27
CA TYR A 181 31.03 -29.51 -35.13
C TYR A 181 32.55 -29.49 -35.11
N ASP A 182 33.15 -30.60 -35.54
CA ASP A 182 34.61 -30.77 -35.58
C ASP A 182 35.23 -30.04 -36.78
N GLU A 183 36.40 -29.45 -36.55
CA GLU A 183 37.15 -28.71 -37.55
C GLU A 183 38.59 -29.22 -37.68
N ILE A 184 39.10 -29.19 -38.91
CA ILE A 184 40.51 -29.37 -39.21
C ILE A 184 41.18 -28.02 -39.00
N CYS A 185 42.06 -27.95 -38.01
CA CYS A 185 42.72 -26.73 -37.61
C CYS A 185 44.03 -26.54 -38.38
N THR A 186 44.25 -25.34 -38.94
CA THR A 186 45.50 -24.94 -39.60
C THR A 186 46.00 -23.64 -38.99
N VAL A 187 47.31 -23.51 -38.85
CA VAL A 187 47.98 -22.34 -38.28
C VAL A 187 48.82 -21.67 -39.36
N ILE A 188 48.67 -20.37 -39.52
CA ILE A 188 49.54 -19.51 -40.33
C ILE A 188 50.47 -18.77 -39.36
N THR A 189 51.77 -19.03 -39.50
CA THR A 189 52.82 -18.44 -38.67
C THR A 189 53.15 -16.99 -39.09
N PRO A 190 53.91 -16.23 -38.29
CA PRO A 190 54.32 -14.86 -38.64
C PRO A 190 55.14 -14.73 -39.93
N ASP A 191 55.84 -15.79 -40.34
CA ASP A 191 56.55 -15.91 -41.63
C ASP A 191 55.65 -16.39 -42.78
N ARG A 192 54.32 -16.37 -42.59
CA ARG A 192 53.27 -16.77 -43.55
C ARG A 192 53.30 -18.26 -43.95
N LYS A 193 53.87 -19.13 -43.12
CA LYS A 193 53.85 -20.58 -43.34
C LYS A 193 52.56 -21.17 -42.80
N THR A 194 51.81 -21.89 -43.64
CA THR A 194 50.60 -22.61 -43.24
C THR A 194 50.95 -24.05 -42.84
N ILE A 195 50.52 -24.47 -41.64
CA ILE A 195 50.81 -25.79 -41.07
C ILE A 195 49.52 -26.37 -40.47
N THR A 196 49.24 -27.64 -40.73
CA THR A 196 48.12 -28.34 -40.08
C THR A 196 48.43 -28.54 -38.60
N ALA A 197 47.46 -28.32 -37.71
CA ALA A 197 47.68 -28.42 -36.27
C ALA A 197 48.29 -29.76 -35.83
N ALA A 198 47.92 -30.87 -36.47
CA ALA A 198 48.47 -32.20 -36.18
C ALA A 198 49.98 -32.35 -36.49
N GLU A 199 50.55 -31.44 -37.29
CA GLU A 199 51.93 -31.51 -37.81
C GLU A 199 52.82 -30.41 -37.23
N ILE A 200 52.34 -29.66 -36.22
CA ILE A 200 53.09 -28.54 -35.66
C ILE A 200 54.27 -29.05 -34.83
N GLU A 201 55.48 -28.80 -35.34
CA GLU A 201 56.77 -29.02 -34.66
C GLU A 201 57.51 -27.70 -34.40
N ILE A 202 56.78 -26.62 -34.08
CA ILE A 202 57.39 -25.31 -33.78
C ILE A 202 57.75 -25.25 -32.29
N PRO A 203 59.03 -25.01 -31.92
CA PRO A 203 59.43 -24.86 -30.53
C PRO A 203 58.66 -23.72 -29.84
N GLY A 204 57.98 -24.03 -28.75
CA GLY A 204 57.16 -23.06 -28.01
C GLY A 204 55.73 -22.91 -28.54
N VAL A 205 55.29 -23.73 -29.51
CA VAL A 205 53.89 -23.82 -29.90
C VAL A 205 53.37 -25.22 -29.57
N LYS A 206 52.25 -25.29 -28.87
CA LYS A 206 51.58 -26.56 -28.52
C LYS A 206 50.15 -26.54 -29.00
N VAL A 207 49.73 -27.59 -29.68
CA VAL A 207 48.31 -27.79 -30.03
C VAL A 207 47.59 -28.35 -28.83
N GLN A 208 46.44 -27.75 -28.51
CA GLN A 208 45.60 -28.15 -27.39
C GLN A 208 44.41 -28.96 -27.88
N SER A 209 43.84 -29.76 -26.98
CA SER A 209 42.64 -30.54 -27.28
C SER A 209 41.41 -29.63 -27.41
N LYS A 210 40.42 -30.06 -28.20
CA LYS A 210 39.10 -29.42 -28.28
C LYS A 210 38.37 -29.51 -26.94
N SER A 211 37.44 -28.58 -26.71
CA SER A 211 36.56 -28.58 -25.53
C SER A 211 35.15 -28.09 -25.87
N VAL A 212 34.30 -27.97 -24.85
CA VAL A 212 32.95 -27.43 -25.02
C VAL A 212 33.00 -25.96 -25.50
N PHE A 213 34.04 -25.21 -25.14
CA PHE A 213 34.18 -23.80 -25.51
C PHE A 213 34.91 -23.59 -26.83
N VAL A 214 35.91 -24.41 -27.14
CA VAL A 214 36.81 -24.19 -28.29
C VAL A 214 36.88 -25.41 -29.22
N SER A 215 36.88 -25.12 -30.52
CA SER A 215 37.01 -26.11 -31.60
C SER A 215 38.46 -26.35 -31.98
N CYS A 216 39.21 -25.26 -32.14
CA CYS A 216 40.66 -25.24 -32.37
C CYS A 216 41.35 -24.39 -31.29
N ARG A 217 42.49 -24.85 -30.78
CA ARG A 217 43.31 -24.08 -29.81
C ARG A 217 44.79 -24.41 -29.96
N ILE A 218 45.61 -23.37 -29.95
CA ILE A 218 47.07 -23.47 -29.81
C ILE A 218 47.53 -22.57 -28.67
N SER A 219 48.59 -23.01 -27.97
CA SER A 219 49.28 -22.23 -26.95
C SER A 219 50.67 -21.87 -27.45
N ILE A 220 50.99 -20.57 -27.45
CA ILE A 220 52.26 -20.01 -27.91
C ILE A 220 53.01 -19.47 -26.71
N GLY A 221 54.06 -20.17 -26.30
CA GLY A 221 54.98 -19.76 -25.24
C GLY A 221 55.83 -20.91 -24.69
N PRO A 222 56.78 -20.63 -23.78
CA PRO A 222 57.06 -19.31 -23.21
C PRO A 222 57.57 -18.32 -24.25
N LEU A 223 57.03 -17.10 -24.27
CA LEU A 223 57.23 -16.16 -25.38
C LEU A 223 58.66 -15.62 -25.47
N LYS A 224 59.16 -15.64 -26.71
CA LYS A 224 60.48 -15.17 -27.15
C LYS A 224 60.32 -14.31 -28.40
N SER A 225 61.36 -13.56 -28.78
CA SER A 225 61.32 -12.64 -29.92
C SER A 225 60.93 -13.31 -31.25
N ASN A 226 61.29 -14.58 -31.45
CA ASN A 226 60.95 -15.35 -32.66
C ASN A 226 59.51 -15.88 -32.70
N LEU A 227 58.72 -15.69 -31.63
CA LEU A 227 57.31 -16.08 -31.55
C LEU A 227 56.37 -14.88 -31.62
N LEU A 228 56.91 -13.66 -31.76
CA LEU A 228 56.12 -12.44 -31.95
C LEU A 228 55.64 -12.30 -33.39
N GLY A 229 54.63 -11.45 -33.58
CA GLY A 229 54.07 -11.13 -34.88
C GLY A 229 52.65 -11.64 -35.04
N LYS A 230 52.21 -11.70 -36.30
CA LYS A 230 50.84 -12.01 -36.68
C LYS A 230 50.66 -13.53 -36.83
N TRP A 231 49.88 -14.12 -35.94
CA TRP A 231 49.47 -15.52 -36.00
C TRP A 231 48.04 -15.61 -36.50
N THR A 232 47.74 -16.61 -37.33
CA THR A 232 46.35 -16.88 -37.74
C THR A 232 46.00 -18.34 -37.46
N LEU A 233 44.93 -18.57 -36.72
CA LEU A 233 44.36 -19.90 -36.52
C LEU A 233 43.09 -20.02 -37.35
N CYS A 234 43.06 -20.96 -38.28
CA CYS A 234 41.89 -21.23 -39.11
C CYS A 234 41.31 -22.62 -38.80
N GLY A 235 39.98 -22.70 -38.81
CA GLY A 235 39.20 -23.94 -38.68
C GLY A 235 38.38 -24.14 -39.94
N ARG A 236 38.39 -25.37 -40.46
CA ARG A 236 37.58 -25.77 -41.62
C ARG A 236 36.84 -27.06 -41.31
N ARG A 237 35.53 -27.09 -41.58
CA ARG A 237 34.73 -28.31 -41.44
C ARG A 237 35.13 -29.31 -42.52
N ASP A 238 35.19 -30.59 -42.17
CA ASP A 238 35.52 -31.64 -43.14
C ASP A 238 34.49 -31.66 -44.28
N GLY A 239 34.97 -31.63 -45.52
CA GLY A 239 34.17 -31.51 -46.73
C GLY A 239 33.54 -30.13 -47.02
N ALA A 240 33.73 -29.11 -46.17
CA ALA A 240 33.27 -27.75 -46.44
C ALA A 240 34.36 -26.90 -47.11
N GLU A 241 33.93 -25.98 -47.96
CA GLU A 241 34.81 -24.99 -48.58
C GLU A 241 34.98 -23.73 -47.71
N GLU A 242 34.04 -23.47 -46.81
CA GLU A 242 34.11 -22.37 -45.85
C GLU A 242 35.13 -22.66 -44.75
N ARG A 243 35.99 -21.66 -44.49
CA ARG A 243 36.92 -21.67 -43.35
C ARG A 243 36.77 -20.38 -42.57
N ARG A 244 37.03 -20.43 -41.26
CA ARG A 244 37.04 -19.24 -40.41
C ARG A 244 38.39 -19.07 -39.75
N CYS A 245 38.85 -17.84 -39.65
CA CYS A 245 40.21 -17.52 -39.24
C CYS A 245 40.21 -16.46 -38.14
N GLN A 246 40.88 -16.76 -37.03
CA GLN A 246 41.18 -15.82 -35.95
C GLN A 246 42.61 -15.32 -36.11
N VAL A 247 42.75 -14.00 -36.30
CA VAL A 247 44.05 -13.34 -36.32
C VAL A 247 44.41 -12.86 -34.92
N VAL A 248 45.64 -13.13 -34.50
CA VAL A 248 46.20 -12.63 -33.24
C VAL A 248 47.58 -12.03 -33.49
N THR A 249 47.73 -10.74 -33.22
CA THR A 249 49.02 -10.05 -33.28
C THR A 249 49.63 -10.01 -31.89
N ILE A 250 50.73 -10.73 -31.70
CA ILE A 250 51.46 -10.82 -30.43
C ILE A 250 52.65 -9.87 -30.46
N GLU A 251 52.68 -8.91 -29.53
CA GLU A 251 53.73 -7.88 -29.46
C GLU A 251 54.17 -7.60 -28.03
N TRP A 252 55.41 -7.14 -27.86
CA TRP A 252 55.87 -6.66 -26.55
C TRP A 252 55.13 -5.40 -26.18
N ASN A 253 54.76 -5.25 -24.90
CA ASN A 253 54.27 -3.96 -24.42
C ASN A 253 55.34 -2.86 -24.54
N SER A 254 56.61 -3.21 -24.35
CA SER A 254 57.74 -2.31 -24.54
C SER A 254 58.88 -3.06 -25.21
N GLU A 255 59.23 -2.68 -26.44
CA GLU A 255 60.36 -3.28 -27.18
C GLU A 255 61.69 -3.10 -26.43
N ASN A 256 61.85 -1.99 -25.71
CA ASN A 256 63.05 -1.69 -24.93
C ASN A 256 63.11 -2.45 -23.59
N ALA A 257 61.99 -3.01 -23.13
CA ALA A 257 61.89 -3.71 -21.85
C ALA A 257 60.88 -4.88 -21.94
N PRO A 258 61.20 -5.95 -22.69
CA PRO A 258 60.27 -7.08 -22.89
C PRO A 258 60.00 -7.90 -21.62
N HIS A 259 60.82 -7.70 -20.58
CA HIS A 259 60.64 -8.30 -19.25
C HIS A 259 59.86 -7.41 -18.27
N ALA A 260 59.43 -6.21 -18.69
CA ALA A 260 58.76 -5.26 -17.80
C ALA A 260 57.48 -5.87 -17.22
N LEU A 261 57.38 -5.84 -15.89
CA LEU A 261 56.16 -6.19 -15.18
C LEU A 261 55.21 -4.97 -15.21
N TRP A 262 53.94 -5.21 -15.52
CA TRP A 262 52.88 -4.24 -15.30
C TRP A 262 52.19 -4.47 -13.96
N ASP A 263 51.48 -3.46 -13.47
CA ASP A 263 50.70 -3.58 -12.24
C ASP A 263 49.65 -4.68 -12.40
N SER A 264 49.66 -5.67 -11.53
CA SER A 264 48.76 -6.81 -11.58
C SER A 264 48.07 -6.94 -10.23
N ARG A 265 46.76 -6.76 -10.21
CA ARG A 265 45.93 -6.86 -9.02
C ARG A 265 45.02 -8.07 -9.13
N THR A 266 45.20 -9.03 -8.23
CA THR A 266 44.29 -10.16 -8.07
C THR A 266 43.30 -9.84 -6.95
N GLN A 267 42.02 -9.85 -7.27
CA GLN A 267 40.92 -9.74 -6.32
C GLN A 267 40.81 -11.03 -5.49
N PRO A 268 40.15 -10.99 -4.32
CA PRO A 268 39.90 -12.21 -3.53
C PRO A 268 39.16 -13.27 -4.33
N LEU A 269 39.42 -14.54 -4.03
CA LEU A 269 38.70 -15.68 -4.61
C LEU A 269 37.19 -15.54 -4.37
N PHE A 270 36.42 -15.63 -5.45
CA PHE A 270 34.97 -15.55 -5.46
C PHE A 270 34.37 -16.94 -5.56
N ASN A 271 34.11 -17.58 -4.41
CA ASN A 271 33.36 -18.83 -4.36
C ASN A 271 31.88 -18.52 -4.51
N HIS A 272 31.23 -19.05 -5.54
CA HIS A 272 29.84 -18.74 -5.82
C HIS A 272 29.00 -20.01 -6.04
N PRO A 273 27.98 -20.25 -5.21
CA PRO A 273 27.01 -21.30 -5.48
C PRO A 273 26.17 -20.92 -6.70
N VAL A 274 26.10 -21.81 -7.69
CA VAL A 274 25.35 -21.65 -8.93
C VAL A 274 24.28 -22.74 -9.06
N ASN A 275 23.31 -22.53 -9.93
CA ASN A 275 22.34 -23.54 -10.35
C ASN A 275 22.48 -23.80 -11.85
N LEU A 276 22.11 -25.00 -12.30
CA LEU A 276 22.04 -25.29 -13.72
C LEU A 276 21.01 -24.38 -14.41
N ASN A 277 21.32 -23.96 -15.64
CA ASN A 277 20.61 -22.93 -16.41
C ASN A 277 20.69 -21.50 -15.84
N GLY A 278 21.37 -21.28 -14.72
CA GLY A 278 21.67 -19.93 -14.23
C GLY A 278 22.56 -19.15 -15.20
N ILE A 279 22.61 -17.83 -15.04
CA ILE A 279 23.56 -16.96 -15.76
C ILE A 279 24.26 -16.11 -14.70
N LEU A 280 25.58 -16.00 -14.81
CA LEU A 280 26.40 -15.16 -13.94
C LEU A 280 27.09 -14.07 -14.75
N THR A 281 27.12 -12.84 -14.26
CA THR A 281 27.76 -11.72 -14.96
C THR A 281 28.86 -11.07 -14.10
N PRO A 282 30.02 -11.73 -13.89
CA PRO A 282 31.13 -11.14 -13.16
C PRO A 282 31.73 -9.94 -13.90
N VAL A 283 32.28 -8.99 -13.13
CA VAL A 283 32.94 -7.80 -13.66
C VAL A 283 34.26 -7.54 -12.93
N VAL A 284 35.29 -7.16 -13.70
CA VAL A 284 36.52 -6.58 -13.18
C VAL A 284 36.68 -5.15 -13.67
N ILE A 285 37.09 -4.26 -12.77
CA ILE A 285 37.28 -2.82 -13.07
C ILE A 285 38.76 -2.49 -12.89
N GLY A 286 39.34 -1.86 -13.90
CA GLY A 286 40.73 -1.40 -13.91
C GLY A 286 40.86 0.10 -14.11
N SER A 287 42.10 0.59 -14.06
CA SER A 287 42.40 2.00 -14.36
C SER A 287 42.59 2.24 -15.86
N GLY A 288 41.86 3.21 -16.42
CA GLY A 288 41.99 3.60 -17.83
C GLY A 288 41.15 2.75 -18.78
N SER A 289 41.51 2.72 -20.06
CA SER A 289 40.73 2.09 -21.12
C SER A 289 40.98 0.58 -21.15
N LEU A 290 39.92 -0.21 -21.22
CA LEU A 290 40.00 -1.65 -21.47
C LEU A 290 40.66 -1.92 -22.84
N LEU A 291 41.70 -2.74 -22.85
CA LEU A 291 42.34 -3.25 -24.05
C LEU A 291 41.73 -4.58 -24.47
N THR A 292 41.70 -5.56 -23.56
CA THR A 292 41.17 -6.89 -23.80
C THR A 292 40.52 -7.46 -22.53
N CYS A 293 39.46 -8.24 -22.73
CA CYS A 293 38.71 -8.92 -21.68
C CYS A 293 38.90 -10.43 -21.85
N HIS A 294 39.32 -11.10 -20.79
CA HIS A 294 39.72 -12.50 -20.82
C HIS A 294 38.97 -13.32 -19.81
N ILE A 295 38.72 -14.58 -20.16
CA ILE A 295 38.21 -15.57 -19.22
C ILE A 295 39.00 -16.86 -19.34
N VAL A 296 39.49 -17.34 -18.19
CA VAL A 296 40.10 -18.66 -18.06
C VAL A 296 39.03 -19.64 -17.60
N THR A 297 38.83 -20.69 -18.37
CA THR A 297 37.82 -21.73 -18.11
C THR A 297 38.33 -22.79 -17.11
N PRO A 298 37.48 -23.70 -16.61
CA PRO A 298 37.89 -24.81 -15.74
C PRO A 298 38.88 -25.79 -16.38
N ASN A 299 38.92 -25.86 -17.71
CA ASN A 299 39.89 -26.65 -18.46
C ASN A 299 41.19 -25.88 -18.76
N GLY A 300 41.33 -24.65 -18.25
CA GLY A 300 42.51 -23.81 -18.38
C GLY A 300 42.64 -23.13 -19.74
N GLU A 301 41.55 -22.87 -20.44
CA GLU A 301 41.56 -22.14 -21.73
C GLU A 301 41.52 -20.63 -21.48
N ASP A 302 42.51 -19.87 -21.97
CA ASP A 302 42.52 -18.41 -21.87
C ASP A 302 41.84 -17.80 -23.10
N LEU A 303 40.56 -17.45 -22.95
CA LEU A 303 39.71 -16.97 -24.04
C LEU A 303 39.64 -15.45 -24.04
N VAL A 304 39.87 -14.84 -25.20
CA VAL A 304 39.63 -13.40 -25.40
C VAL A 304 38.18 -13.20 -25.84
N VAL A 305 37.41 -12.45 -25.04
CA VAL A 305 35.98 -12.26 -25.26
C VAL A 305 35.73 -10.85 -25.81
N LEU A 306 35.44 -10.78 -27.11
CA LEU A 306 35.09 -9.57 -27.84
C LEU A 306 33.56 -9.44 -27.95
N PRO A 307 32.98 -8.25 -28.22
CA PRO A 307 31.54 -8.08 -28.44
C PRO A 307 30.90 -9.08 -29.42
N GLU A 308 31.63 -9.38 -30.50
CA GLU A 308 31.20 -10.20 -31.62
C GLU A 308 31.56 -11.68 -31.46
N THR A 309 32.50 -12.01 -30.57
CA THR A 309 32.94 -13.40 -30.36
C THR A 309 31.99 -14.12 -29.43
N LYS A 310 31.34 -15.17 -29.93
CA LYS A 310 30.38 -15.99 -29.18
C LYS A 310 30.98 -17.36 -28.87
N TYR A 311 31.50 -17.54 -27.67
CA TYR A 311 31.81 -18.87 -27.16
C TYR A 311 30.54 -19.49 -26.55
N PRO A 312 30.37 -20.82 -26.58
CA PRO A 312 29.21 -21.47 -25.95
C PRO A 312 29.05 -21.05 -24.49
N GLY A 313 27.92 -20.41 -24.20
CA GLY A 313 27.56 -19.92 -22.87
C GLY A 313 28.45 -18.81 -22.30
N ILE A 314 29.24 -18.12 -23.13
CA ILE A 314 30.10 -17.01 -22.69
C ILE A 314 29.94 -15.85 -23.68
N ILE A 315 29.44 -14.72 -23.19
CA ILE A 315 29.14 -13.53 -24.00
C ILE A 315 29.73 -12.31 -23.30
N ARG A 316 30.30 -11.37 -24.06
CA ARG A 316 30.69 -10.07 -23.49
C ARG A 316 29.44 -9.33 -23.01
N ALA A 317 29.38 -9.00 -21.73
CA ALA A 317 28.31 -8.16 -21.19
C ALA A 317 28.73 -6.68 -21.33
N GLU A 318 27.74 -5.80 -21.50
CA GLU A 318 28.02 -4.37 -21.56
C GLU A 318 28.61 -3.89 -20.24
N SER A 319 29.77 -3.25 -20.34
CA SER A 319 30.40 -2.53 -19.25
C SER A 319 31.05 -1.29 -19.83
N GLY A 320 31.04 -0.19 -19.08
CA GLY A 320 31.72 1.04 -19.50
C GLY A 320 33.19 0.81 -19.85
N THR A 321 33.86 1.83 -20.36
CA THR A 321 35.24 1.74 -20.89
C THR A 321 36.31 1.26 -19.89
N THR A 322 36.00 1.26 -18.59
CA THR A 322 36.87 0.86 -17.49
C THR A 322 36.56 -0.52 -16.92
N GLY A 323 35.54 -1.22 -17.43
CA GLY A 323 35.11 -2.53 -16.97
C GLY A 323 35.29 -3.62 -18.01
N CYS A 324 35.60 -4.84 -17.56
CA CYS A 324 35.52 -6.08 -18.33
C CYS A 324 34.46 -6.95 -17.66
N SER A 325 33.31 -7.08 -18.33
CA SER A 325 32.15 -7.85 -17.88
C SER A 325 31.82 -8.95 -18.88
N ILE A 326 31.54 -10.15 -18.37
CA ILE A 326 31.24 -11.33 -19.18
C ILE A 326 30.02 -12.02 -18.57
N ALA A 327 29.02 -12.32 -19.39
CA ALA A 327 27.91 -13.20 -19.00
C ALA A 327 28.29 -14.65 -19.26
N ILE A 328 28.18 -15.50 -18.24
CA ILE A 328 28.49 -16.92 -18.23
C ILE A 328 27.19 -17.68 -17.96
N GLY A 329 26.66 -18.33 -18.98
CA GLY A 329 25.49 -19.21 -18.88
C GLY A 329 24.77 -19.39 -20.21
N PRO A 330 23.75 -20.27 -20.28
CA PRO A 330 23.21 -21.05 -19.17
C PRO A 330 24.25 -22.01 -18.57
N ILE A 331 24.40 -22.00 -17.23
CA ILE A 331 25.39 -22.84 -16.54
C ILE A 331 25.06 -24.32 -16.76
N THR A 332 26.02 -25.06 -17.28
CA THR A 332 26.00 -26.52 -17.46
C THR A 332 26.96 -27.20 -16.50
N GLN A 333 26.90 -28.53 -16.40
CA GLN A 333 27.73 -29.29 -15.46
C GLN A 333 29.24 -29.19 -15.78
N ASP A 334 29.60 -29.05 -17.06
CA ASP A 334 30.98 -28.85 -17.54
C ASP A 334 31.53 -27.44 -17.27
N MET A 335 30.68 -26.50 -16.86
CA MET A 335 31.06 -25.15 -16.43
C MET A 335 31.38 -25.06 -14.93
N LEU A 336 31.25 -26.14 -14.16
CA LEU A 336 31.57 -26.13 -12.73
C LEU A 336 33.09 -26.19 -12.49
N GLY A 337 33.55 -25.61 -11.39
CA GLY A 337 34.96 -25.57 -11.00
C GLY A 337 35.59 -24.19 -11.08
N GLN A 338 36.91 -24.13 -11.31
CA GLN A 338 37.70 -22.91 -11.20
C GLN A 338 37.65 -22.08 -12.48
N TRP A 339 37.38 -20.79 -12.33
CA TRP A 339 37.39 -19.81 -13.41
C TRP A 339 38.30 -18.64 -13.04
N GLU A 340 38.75 -17.87 -14.02
CA GLU A 340 39.42 -16.59 -13.78
C GLU A 340 38.99 -15.56 -14.82
N LEU A 341 38.28 -14.51 -14.38
CA LEU A 341 38.00 -13.34 -15.23
C LEU A 341 39.15 -12.36 -15.08
N TYR A 342 39.71 -11.85 -16.18
CA TYR A 342 40.67 -10.76 -16.06
C TYR A 342 40.63 -9.77 -17.22
N GLY A 343 40.90 -8.51 -16.92
CA GLY A 343 40.95 -7.42 -17.89
C GLY A 343 42.35 -6.81 -17.97
N MET A 344 42.79 -6.50 -19.18
CA MET A 344 43.97 -5.66 -19.41
C MET A 344 43.54 -4.24 -19.72
N PHE A 345 44.14 -3.26 -19.05
CA PHE A 345 43.79 -1.85 -19.17
C PHE A 345 45.03 -1.00 -19.43
N ARG A 346 44.82 0.17 -20.05
CA ARG A 346 45.86 1.16 -20.29
C ARG A 346 45.48 2.49 -19.66
N SER A 347 46.29 2.94 -18.72
CA SER A 347 46.19 4.27 -18.10
C SER A 347 47.40 5.13 -18.47
N VAL A 348 47.39 6.40 -18.02
CA VAL A 348 48.55 7.30 -18.13
C VAL A 348 49.78 6.74 -17.39
N LEU A 349 49.58 5.88 -16.38
CA LEU A 349 50.65 5.28 -15.58
C LEU A 349 51.22 4.00 -16.21
N GLY A 350 50.63 3.49 -17.29
CA GLY A 350 51.04 2.27 -17.98
C GLY A 350 49.93 1.23 -18.09
N LEU A 351 50.32 0.00 -18.44
CA LEU A 351 49.42 -1.14 -18.43
C LEU A 351 49.11 -1.57 -16.99
N ASN A 352 47.89 -2.05 -16.78
CA ASN A 352 47.51 -2.75 -15.57
C ASN A 352 46.58 -3.93 -15.89
N GLU A 353 46.67 -4.97 -15.07
CA GLU A 353 45.91 -6.21 -15.19
C GLU A 353 45.12 -6.42 -13.91
N VAL A 354 43.83 -6.70 -14.03
CA VAL A 354 42.96 -6.97 -12.88
C VAL A 354 42.33 -8.35 -13.05
N ARG A 355 42.61 -9.25 -12.11
CA ARG A 355 42.16 -10.65 -12.10
C ARG A 355 41.11 -10.88 -11.01
N LEU A 356 40.10 -11.67 -11.31
CA LEU A 356 39.07 -12.16 -10.40
C LEU A 356 39.01 -13.70 -10.53
N PRO A 357 39.70 -14.42 -9.63
CA PRO A 357 39.55 -15.87 -9.55
C PRO A 357 38.19 -16.22 -8.97
N MET A 358 37.52 -17.20 -9.55
CA MET A 358 36.17 -17.64 -9.18
C MET A 358 36.12 -19.17 -9.07
N ASN A 359 35.19 -19.70 -8.26
CA ASN A 359 34.93 -21.13 -8.17
C ASN A 359 33.41 -21.37 -8.15
N PHE A 360 32.92 -22.12 -9.14
CA PHE A 360 31.49 -22.42 -9.29
C PHE A 360 31.19 -23.80 -8.71
N GLU A 361 30.30 -23.84 -7.73
CA GLU A 361 29.82 -25.06 -7.08
C GLU A 361 28.29 -25.09 -7.13
N LEU A 362 27.67 -26.27 -7.19
CA LEU A 362 26.20 -26.35 -7.17
C LEU A 362 25.67 -25.90 -5.81
N TYR A 363 24.67 -25.02 -5.82
CA TYR A 363 23.99 -24.58 -4.60
C TYR A 363 23.32 -25.74 -3.85
N ASP A 364 22.57 -26.55 -4.60
CA ASP A 364 21.81 -27.69 -4.09
C ASP A 364 22.18 -28.91 -4.94
N THR A 365 22.93 -29.84 -4.34
CA THR A 365 23.38 -31.06 -5.03
C THR A 365 22.24 -32.05 -5.25
N ASP A 366 21.18 -31.98 -4.45
CA ASP A 366 20.03 -32.87 -4.55
C ASP A 366 19.03 -32.37 -5.61
N ASN A 367 18.91 -31.05 -5.76
CA ASN A 367 18.16 -30.41 -6.83
C ASN A 367 18.99 -29.29 -7.52
N PRO A 368 19.75 -29.61 -8.58
CA PRO A 368 20.72 -28.70 -9.19
C PRO A 368 20.10 -27.49 -9.91
N TYR A 369 18.76 -27.41 -9.99
CA TYR A 369 18.03 -26.29 -10.56
C TYR A 369 17.57 -25.27 -9.50
N ASN A 370 17.72 -25.58 -8.21
CA ASN A 370 17.30 -24.71 -7.11
C ASN A 370 18.27 -23.53 -6.91
N GLN A 371 17.75 -22.33 -6.66
CA GLN A 371 18.55 -21.10 -6.46
C GLN A 371 18.59 -20.67 -4.98
N ALA A 372 19.70 -20.07 -4.56
CA ALA A 372 19.84 -19.48 -3.23
C ALA A 372 19.17 -18.10 -3.19
N TYR A 373 18.01 -17.99 -2.54
CA TYR A 373 17.43 -16.69 -2.21
C TYR A 373 17.78 -16.27 -0.78
N ASN A 374 18.16 -15.01 -0.58
CA ASN A 374 18.28 -14.41 0.74
C ASN A 374 16.89 -14.28 1.36
N LEU A 375 16.59 -15.14 2.34
CA LEU A 375 15.28 -15.21 2.97
C LEU A 375 15.07 -14.12 4.02
N THR A 376 14.00 -13.33 3.85
CA THR A 376 13.47 -12.41 4.86
C THR A 376 12.03 -12.78 5.19
N VAL A 377 11.76 -13.16 6.44
CA VAL A 377 10.40 -13.37 6.94
C VAL A 377 9.91 -12.07 7.56
N LEU A 378 8.81 -11.53 7.04
CA LEU A 378 8.16 -10.31 7.51
C LEU A 378 7.24 -10.61 8.69
N ASP A 379 6.92 -9.57 9.47
CA ASP A 379 6.00 -9.68 10.60
C ASP A 379 4.59 -10.08 10.13
N ALA A 380 4.00 -11.03 10.86
CA ALA A 380 2.69 -11.56 10.51
C ALA A 380 1.60 -10.49 10.60
N LYS A 381 0.71 -10.44 9.60
CA LYS A 381 -0.44 -9.51 9.57
C LYS A 381 -1.76 -10.23 9.83
N ARG A 382 -2.73 -9.52 10.40
CA ARG A 382 -4.10 -10.03 10.60
C ARG A 382 -5.07 -9.13 9.85
N HIS A 383 -5.92 -9.74 9.02
CA HIS A 383 -6.96 -9.07 8.26
C HIS A 383 -8.32 -9.49 8.83
N VAL A 384 -9.00 -8.55 9.48
CA VAL A 384 -10.36 -8.74 9.99
C VAL A 384 -11.31 -8.22 8.91
N ILE A 385 -12.16 -9.10 8.37
CA ILE A 385 -12.95 -8.83 7.16
C ILE A 385 -14.38 -9.34 7.27
N ASN A 386 -15.28 -8.75 6.49
CA ASN A 386 -16.61 -9.28 6.24
C ASN A 386 -16.59 -10.28 5.06
N LEU A 387 -17.38 -11.35 5.13
CA LEU A 387 -17.51 -12.30 4.00
C LEU A 387 -18.02 -11.56 2.75
N GLY A 388 -17.57 -11.98 1.57
CA GLY A 388 -17.84 -11.32 0.30
C GLY A 388 -16.94 -10.13 -0.03
N SER A 389 -16.15 -9.63 0.93
CA SER A 389 -15.15 -8.58 0.67
C SER A 389 -13.96 -9.12 -0.14
N THR A 390 -13.15 -8.20 -0.69
CA THR A 390 -11.90 -8.52 -1.39
C THR A 390 -10.76 -7.80 -0.69
N ILE A 391 -9.65 -8.49 -0.44
CA ILE A 391 -8.43 -7.90 0.11
C ILE A 391 -7.29 -8.01 -0.90
N SER A 392 -6.31 -7.12 -0.80
CA SER A 392 -5.05 -7.23 -1.54
C SER A 392 -3.90 -7.31 -0.55
N VAL A 393 -3.02 -8.29 -0.77
CA VAL A 393 -1.83 -8.52 0.05
C VAL A 393 -0.61 -8.42 -0.84
N GLU A 394 0.40 -7.71 -0.38
CA GLU A 394 1.60 -7.42 -1.15
C GLU A 394 2.86 -7.67 -0.32
N VAL A 395 3.86 -8.18 -1.01
CA VAL A 395 5.26 -8.18 -0.59
C VAL A 395 6.08 -7.45 -1.63
N SER A 396 6.79 -6.42 -1.23
CA SER A 396 7.69 -5.66 -2.10
C SER A 396 9.14 -6.03 -1.81
N GLY A 397 9.99 -6.07 -2.83
CA GLY A 397 11.43 -6.32 -2.76
C GLY A 397 12.23 -5.29 -3.55
N HIS A 398 13.52 -5.54 -3.71
CA HIS A 398 14.40 -4.77 -4.59
C HIS A 398 14.65 -5.58 -5.87
N GLY A 399 14.81 -4.91 -7.01
CA GLY A 399 15.05 -5.55 -8.31
C GLY A 399 13.78 -6.02 -9.02
N THR A 400 13.93 -6.98 -9.94
CA THR A 400 12.84 -7.57 -10.73
C THR A 400 12.24 -8.79 -10.05
N MET A 401 10.93 -8.90 -10.01
CA MET A 401 10.20 -10.04 -9.46
C MET A 401 10.39 -11.25 -10.38
N ASP A 402 11.11 -12.25 -9.90
CA ASP A 402 11.33 -13.52 -10.60
C ASP A 402 10.09 -14.41 -10.53
N ASN A 403 9.50 -14.49 -9.33
CA ASN A 403 8.35 -15.35 -9.06
C ASN A 403 7.51 -14.78 -7.90
N CYS A 404 6.22 -15.05 -7.96
CA CYS A 404 5.26 -14.70 -6.92
C CYS A 404 4.45 -15.95 -6.58
N GLU A 405 4.44 -16.31 -5.31
CA GLU A 405 3.77 -17.51 -4.80
C GLU A 405 2.91 -17.16 -3.59
N PHE A 406 1.83 -17.91 -3.40
CA PHE A 406 1.09 -17.89 -2.15
C PHE A 406 0.74 -19.31 -1.67
N VAL A 407 0.64 -19.47 -0.36
CA VAL A 407 0.20 -20.68 0.32
C VAL A 407 -1.17 -20.42 0.92
N ALA A 408 -2.16 -21.20 0.48
CA ALA A 408 -3.53 -21.12 0.96
C ALA A 408 -3.69 -21.77 2.35
N PRO A 409 -4.81 -21.58 3.07
CA PRO A 409 -5.07 -22.18 4.39
C PRO A 409 -5.07 -23.70 4.39
N SER A 410 -5.30 -24.32 3.23
CA SER A 410 -5.15 -25.76 3.03
C SER A 410 -3.70 -26.26 3.10
N GLY A 411 -2.72 -25.35 3.08
CA GLY A 411 -1.29 -25.64 2.98
C GLY A 411 -0.79 -25.83 1.54
N GLN A 412 -1.65 -25.70 0.54
CA GLN A 412 -1.26 -25.84 -0.87
C GLN A 412 -0.68 -24.52 -1.40
N ALA A 413 0.44 -24.62 -2.13
CA ALA A 413 1.13 -23.51 -2.76
C ALA A 413 0.71 -23.30 -4.23
N TYR A 414 0.68 -22.04 -4.66
CA TYR A 414 0.28 -21.61 -6.00
C TYR A 414 1.22 -20.52 -6.51
N GLN A 415 1.65 -20.62 -7.76
CA GLN A 415 2.66 -19.76 -8.37
C GLN A 415 2.05 -18.95 -9.53
N SER A 416 2.56 -17.74 -9.75
CA SER A 416 2.07 -16.83 -10.79
C SER A 416 2.24 -17.37 -12.22
N THR A 417 3.20 -18.27 -12.44
CA THR A 417 3.47 -18.91 -13.73
C THR A 417 2.73 -20.25 -13.91
N GLY A 418 2.02 -20.73 -12.87
CA GLY A 418 1.34 -22.02 -12.87
C GLY A 418 -0.06 -21.98 -13.49
N LYS A 419 -0.51 -23.11 -14.08
CA LYS A 419 -1.90 -23.29 -14.57
C LYS A 419 -2.92 -23.53 -13.46
N ASN A 420 -2.47 -23.85 -12.25
CA ASN A 420 -3.35 -24.12 -11.12
C ASN A 420 -3.61 -22.82 -10.39
N ASN A 421 -4.88 -22.44 -10.27
CA ASN A 421 -5.29 -21.24 -9.56
C ASN A 421 -6.22 -21.61 -8.41
N PHE A 422 -6.11 -20.89 -7.29
CA PHE A 422 -7.08 -21.00 -6.20
C PHE A 422 -8.30 -20.13 -6.53
N GLU A 423 -9.51 -20.68 -6.39
CA GLU A 423 -10.74 -19.96 -6.75
C GLU A 423 -10.87 -18.67 -5.92
N GLY A 424 -11.15 -17.55 -6.58
CA GLY A 424 -11.23 -16.23 -5.93
C GLY A 424 -9.88 -15.61 -5.56
N VAL A 425 -8.75 -16.12 -6.06
CA VAL A 425 -7.44 -15.48 -5.93
C VAL A 425 -6.86 -15.13 -7.30
N GLN A 426 -6.32 -13.92 -7.43
CA GLN A 426 -5.68 -13.43 -8.64
C GLN A 426 -4.35 -12.75 -8.32
N PHE A 427 -3.33 -13.02 -9.13
CA PHE A 427 -2.10 -12.24 -9.11
C PHE A 427 -2.36 -10.88 -9.77
N VAL A 428 -1.99 -9.80 -9.08
CA VAL A 428 -2.19 -8.43 -9.57
C VAL A 428 -0.86 -7.93 -10.10
N ASN A 429 -0.81 -7.56 -11.37
CA ASN A 429 0.37 -6.94 -11.95
C ASN A 429 0.52 -5.52 -11.37
N VAL A 430 1.71 -5.19 -10.90
CA VAL A 430 2.01 -3.88 -10.28
C VAL A 430 2.98 -3.16 -11.20
N ASP A 431 2.67 -1.91 -11.56
CA ASP A 431 3.56 -1.08 -12.38
C ASP A 431 4.86 -0.83 -11.59
N GLY A 432 5.94 -1.47 -12.05
CA GLY A 432 7.20 -1.58 -11.31
C GLY A 432 7.41 -3.01 -10.80
N ILE A 433 8.46 -3.63 -11.33
CA ILE A 433 8.84 -5.06 -11.20
C ILE A 433 9.22 -5.47 -9.75
N THR A 434 8.93 -4.65 -8.74
CA THR A 434 9.44 -4.78 -7.37
C THR A 434 8.42 -5.35 -6.39
N ALA A 435 7.23 -5.76 -6.82
CA ALA A 435 6.17 -6.22 -5.92
C ALA A 435 5.45 -7.49 -6.38
N CYS A 436 5.29 -8.44 -5.45
CA CYS A 436 4.44 -9.60 -5.56
C CYS A 436 3.12 -9.31 -4.84
N ARG A 437 2.03 -9.15 -5.59
CA ARG A 437 0.71 -8.79 -5.07
C ARG A 437 -0.35 -9.80 -5.49
N ILE A 438 -1.18 -10.21 -4.53
CA ILE A 438 -2.37 -11.03 -4.77
C ILE A 438 -3.62 -10.29 -4.32
N SER A 439 -4.71 -10.49 -5.04
CA SER A 439 -6.06 -10.13 -4.63
C SER A 439 -6.83 -11.39 -4.26
N ILE A 440 -7.47 -11.37 -3.09
CA ILE A 440 -8.23 -12.49 -2.52
C ILE A 440 -9.65 -12.01 -2.32
N GLY A 441 -10.57 -12.47 -3.16
CA GLY A 441 -11.98 -12.19 -3.03
C GLY A 441 -12.83 -12.61 -4.22
N PRO A 442 -14.16 -12.71 -4.04
CA PRO A 442 -14.89 -12.46 -2.80
C PRO A 442 -14.61 -13.54 -1.72
N ILE A 443 -14.32 -13.12 -0.49
CA ILE A 443 -13.87 -14.01 0.58
C ILE A 443 -15.02 -14.90 1.07
N THR A 444 -14.80 -16.21 1.08
CA THR A 444 -15.73 -17.24 1.59
C THR A 444 -15.15 -17.93 2.84
N GLU A 445 -15.93 -18.79 3.50
CA GLU A 445 -15.50 -19.47 4.73
C GLU A 445 -14.24 -20.33 4.54
N VAL A 446 -14.08 -20.97 3.37
CA VAL A 446 -12.91 -21.82 3.08
C VAL A 446 -11.62 -21.01 2.92
N MET A 447 -11.71 -19.69 2.78
CA MET A 447 -10.58 -18.78 2.66
C MET A 447 -10.13 -18.20 4.01
N LEU A 448 -10.84 -18.50 5.10
CA LEU A 448 -10.45 -18.09 6.45
C LEU A 448 -9.28 -18.93 6.97
N GLY A 449 -8.39 -18.31 7.76
CA GLY A 449 -7.26 -18.99 8.36
C GLY A 449 -5.91 -18.39 7.97
N LYS A 450 -4.86 -19.20 8.05
CA LYS A 450 -3.48 -18.77 7.85
C LYS A 450 -3.09 -18.86 6.39
N TRP A 451 -2.47 -17.80 5.90
CA TRP A 451 -1.96 -17.65 4.55
C TRP A 451 -0.49 -17.26 4.60
N GLN A 452 0.17 -17.40 3.46
CA GLN A 452 1.51 -16.87 3.25
C GLN A 452 1.64 -16.40 1.81
N ILE A 453 2.25 -15.24 1.60
CA ILE A 453 2.67 -14.78 0.27
C ILE A 453 4.20 -14.72 0.24
N VAL A 454 4.78 -15.14 -0.87
CA VAL A 454 6.22 -15.27 -1.09
C VAL A 454 6.59 -14.54 -2.37
N GLY A 455 7.34 -13.45 -2.24
CA GLY A 455 7.90 -12.73 -3.37
C GLY A 455 9.38 -13.08 -3.54
N LYS A 456 9.76 -13.50 -4.75
CA LYS A 456 11.16 -13.76 -5.14
C LYS A 456 11.61 -12.67 -6.09
N PHE A 457 12.72 -12.01 -5.78
CA PHE A 457 13.20 -10.83 -6.46
C PHE A 457 14.69 -10.96 -6.82
N ASN A 458 15.08 -10.38 -7.95
CA ASN A 458 16.44 -10.35 -8.47
C ASN A 458 16.90 -8.90 -8.68
N ASP A 459 17.86 -8.47 -7.89
CA ASP A 459 18.50 -7.15 -8.01
C ASP A 459 19.93 -7.32 -8.52
N GLY A 460 20.10 -7.41 -9.84
CA GLY A 460 21.42 -7.50 -10.46
C GLY A 460 22.26 -8.69 -9.97
N ASN A 461 21.67 -9.89 -9.89
CA ASN A 461 22.21 -11.15 -9.34
C ASN A 461 22.13 -11.28 -7.81
N ILE A 462 21.49 -10.35 -7.11
CA ILE A 462 21.12 -10.52 -5.70
C ILE A 462 19.69 -11.05 -5.63
N PHE A 463 19.56 -12.35 -5.38
CA PHE A 463 18.28 -13.03 -5.24
C PHE A 463 17.76 -12.91 -3.81
N ASN A 464 16.61 -12.26 -3.63
CA ASN A 464 15.96 -12.05 -2.34
C ASN A 464 14.58 -12.71 -2.33
N GLU A 465 14.30 -13.46 -1.27
CA GLU A 465 12.96 -14.02 -1.02
C GLU A 465 12.38 -13.33 0.20
N ARG A 466 11.17 -12.79 0.05
CA ARG A 466 10.43 -12.18 1.15
C ARG A 466 9.13 -12.94 1.38
N GLN A 467 8.94 -13.39 2.61
CA GLN A 467 7.76 -14.14 3.02
C GLN A 467 6.92 -13.30 3.97
N LEU A 468 5.65 -13.08 3.66
CA LEU A 468 4.69 -12.45 4.55
C LEU A 468 3.62 -13.47 4.97
N PRO A 469 3.69 -14.01 6.19
CA PRO A 469 2.58 -14.74 6.78
C PRO A 469 1.44 -13.77 7.12
N PHE A 470 0.19 -14.16 6.87
CA PHE A 470 -0.97 -13.39 7.30
C PHE A 470 -2.16 -14.28 7.66
N GLU A 471 -3.11 -13.75 8.41
CA GLU A 471 -4.31 -14.47 8.84
C GLU A 471 -5.56 -13.70 8.43
N VAL A 472 -6.50 -14.38 7.77
CA VAL A 472 -7.82 -13.82 7.41
C VAL A 472 -8.85 -14.32 8.42
N ILE A 473 -9.49 -13.38 9.11
CA ILE A 473 -10.41 -13.63 10.21
C ILE A 473 -11.72 -12.93 9.91
N ARG A 474 -12.84 -13.60 10.18
CA ARG A 474 -14.17 -13.01 10.07
C ARG A 474 -14.37 -11.94 11.14
N GLU A 475 -14.83 -10.76 10.72
CA GLU A 475 -15.36 -9.72 11.59
C GLU A 475 -16.73 -10.14 12.11
N GLU A 476 -16.92 -10.10 13.43
CA GLU A 476 -18.26 -10.25 14.01
C GLU A 476 -18.99 -8.91 13.85
N PRO A 477 -20.17 -8.86 13.20
CA PRO A 477 -20.93 -7.62 13.09
C PRO A 477 -21.26 -7.10 14.50
N ILE A 478 -21.28 -5.79 14.73
CA ILE A 478 -21.57 -5.21 16.06
C ILE A 478 -22.81 -4.31 15.94
N LEU A 479 -23.83 -4.60 16.75
CA LEU A 479 -25.03 -3.77 16.88
C LEU A 479 -24.70 -2.47 17.62
N SER A 480 -25.03 -1.33 17.02
CA SER A 480 -24.95 -0.01 17.64
C SER A 480 -26.32 0.64 17.71
N ALA A 481 -26.59 1.40 18.78
CA ALA A 481 -27.70 2.34 18.79
C ALA A 481 -27.32 3.60 18.01
N ASP A 482 -28.23 4.15 17.22
CA ASP A 482 -27.95 5.37 16.45
C ASP A 482 -27.84 6.59 17.38
N THR A 483 -28.60 6.58 18.48
CA THR A 483 -28.50 7.55 19.57
C THR A 483 -28.54 6.84 20.93
N SER A 484 -27.54 7.09 21.78
CA SER A 484 -27.45 6.46 23.11
C SER A 484 -28.27 7.17 24.19
N TYR A 485 -28.72 8.40 23.94
CA TYR A 485 -29.53 9.21 24.85
C TYR A 485 -30.63 9.93 24.07
N VAL A 486 -31.88 9.69 24.44
CA VAL A 486 -33.06 10.28 23.83
C VAL A 486 -33.86 11.01 24.90
N SER A 487 -34.19 12.28 24.68
CA SER A 487 -34.97 13.08 25.62
C SER A 487 -36.16 13.70 24.91
N SER A 488 -37.36 13.60 25.49
CA SER A 488 -38.58 14.13 24.88
C SER A 488 -39.63 14.50 25.93
N PRO A 489 -40.48 15.51 25.68
CA PRO A 489 -41.62 15.80 26.53
C PRO A 489 -42.62 14.63 26.59
N GLU A 490 -43.30 14.49 27.73
CA GLU A 490 -44.40 13.54 27.90
C GLU A 490 -45.47 13.72 26.81
N GLY A 491 -45.91 12.61 26.22
CA GLY A 491 -46.95 12.59 25.19
C GLY A 491 -46.45 12.81 23.75
N GLN A 492 -45.19 13.26 23.55
CA GLN A 492 -44.61 13.42 22.22
C GLN A 492 -44.13 12.09 21.63
N ALA A 493 -44.05 12.02 20.30
CA ALA A 493 -43.52 10.85 19.60
C ALA A 493 -42.00 10.75 19.80
N VAL A 494 -41.50 9.54 20.02
CA VAL A 494 -40.07 9.27 20.26
C VAL A 494 -39.59 8.19 19.31
N VAL A 495 -38.45 8.41 18.64
CA VAL A 495 -37.82 7.40 17.78
C VAL A 495 -36.59 6.84 18.48
N MET A 496 -36.46 5.52 18.51
CA MET A 496 -35.25 4.81 18.93
C MET A 496 -34.85 3.85 17.81
N SER A 497 -33.58 3.82 17.44
CA SER A 497 -33.09 3.00 16.34
C SER A 497 -31.68 2.46 16.58
N CYS A 498 -31.40 1.35 15.91
CA CYS A 498 -30.16 0.61 15.97
C CYS A 498 -29.81 0.08 14.59
N SER A 499 -28.52 -0.06 14.34
CA SER A 499 -27.96 -0.50 13.07
C SER A 499 -26.83 -1.52 13.25
N VAL A 500 -26.72 -2.45 12.30
CA VAL A 500 -25.69 -3.50 12.27
C VAL A 500 -25.34 -3.84 10.82
N SER A 501 -24.08 -4.16 10.52
CA SER A 501 -23.61 -4.52 9.18
C SER A 501 -23.94 -5.98 8.79
N ALA A 502 -25.16 -6.44 9.09
CA ALA A 502 -25.61 -7.80 8.80
C ALA A 502 -27.14 -7.85 8.63
N THR A 503 -27.64 -8.90 7.97
CA THR A 503 -29.09 -9.10 7.80
C THR A 503 -29.73 -9.50 9.12
N ILE A 504 -30.74 -8.74 9.53
CA ILE A 504 -31.53 -8.97 10.74
C ILE A 504 -32.60 -10.04 10.47
N GLN A 505 -32.72 -11.02 11.36
CA GLN A 505 -33.81 -12.00 11.34
C GLN A 505 -35.02 -11.49 12.15
N TYR A 506 -34.77 -10.95 13.34
CA TYR A 506 -35.80 -10.36 14.20
C TYR A 506 -35.22 -9.22 15.03
N CYS A 507 -36.08 -8.29 15.44
CA CYS A 507 -35.69 -7.18 16.30
C CYS A 507 -36.78 -6.84 17.32
N TYR A 508 -36.38 -6.46 18.53
CA TYR A 508 -37.27 -5.92 19.54
C TYR A 508 -36.57 -4.91 20.47
N PHE A 509 -37.37 -4.03 21.06
CA PHE A 509 -36.94 -3.11 22.10
C PHE A 509 -37.44 -3.59 23.45
N ARG A 510 -36.59 -3.46 24.48
CA ARG A 510 -36.92 -3.82 25.85
C ARG A 510 -36.80 -2.59 26.75
N ALA A 511 -37.90 -2.23 27.38
CA ALA A 511 -37.99 -1.14 28.36
C ALA A 511 -37.37 -1.53 29.71
N GLN A 512 -37.10 -0.53 30.56
CA GLN A 512 -36.54 -0.76 31.89
C GLN A 512 -37.41 -1.67 32.77
N ASN A 513 -38.74 -1.58 32.62
CA ASN A 513 -39.70 -2.41 33.33
C ASN A 513 -39.73 -3.87 32.83
N GLY A 514 -38.95 -4.19 31.78
CA GLY A 514 -38.86 -5.52 31.18
C GLY A 514 -39.86 -5.77 30.04
N THR A 515 -40.75 -4.84 29.74
CA THR A 515 -41.71 -4.94 28.62
C THR A 515 -40.97 -5.00 27.29
N VAL A 516 -41.41 -5.90 26.41
CA VAL A 516 -40.80 -6.15 25.10
C VAL A 516 -41.72 -5.67 23.99
N PHE A 517 -41.15 -4.94 23.05
CA PHE A 517 -41.82 -4.39 21.87
C PHE A 517 -41.14 -4.95 20.63
N SER A 518 -41.72 -6.01 20.07
CA SER A 518 -41.27 -6.57 18.80
C SER A 518 -41.59 -5.63 17.66
N VAL A 519 -40.63 -5.43 16.77
CA VAL A 519 -40.78 -4.51 15.64
C VAL A 519 -40.62 -5.31 14.35
N THR A 520 -41.41 -5.00 13.34
CA THR A 520 -41.35 -5.68 12.04
C THR A 520 -41.58 -4.65 10.94
N PRO A 521 -40.78 -4.65 9.85
CA PRO A 521 -40.98 -3.73 8.74
C PRO A 521 -42.41 -3.80 8.19
N GLY A 522 -43.08 -2.64 8.11
CA GLY A 522 -44.46 -2.53 7.63
C GLY A 522 -45.55 -2.86 8.64
N ALA A 523 -45.21 -3.24 9.88
CA ALA A 523 -46.17 -3.43 10.95
C ALA A 523 -46.35 -2.12 11.75
N THR A 524 -47.60 -1.66 11.87
CA THR A 524 -47.99 -0.54 12.73
C THR A 524 -48.92 -1.07 13.82
N SER A 525 -48.61 -0.79 15.08
CA SER A 525 -49.48 -1.07 16.23
C SER A 525 -50.15 0.22 16.71
N THR A 526 -51.05 0.13 17.70
CA THR A 526 -51.68 1.32 18.30
C THR A 526 -50.71 2.27 19.00
N TYR A 527 -49.51 1.82 19.36
CA TYR A 527 -48.54 2.60 20.14
C TYR A 527 -47.14 2.64 19.54
N THR A 528 -46.89 1.85 18.48
CA THR A 528 -45.57 1.70 17.87
C THR A 528 -45.65 1.61 16.35
N GLU A 529 -44.68 2.22 15.67
CA GLU A 529 -44.51 2.15 14.23
C GLU A 529 -43.05 1.84 13.89
N TYR A 530 -42.81 0.96 12.92
CA TYR A 530 -41.45 0.67 12.45
C TYR A 530 -40.84 1.88 11.72
N VAL A 531 -39.55 2.14 11.96
CA VAL A 531 -38.76 3.17 11.28
C VAL A 531 -37.45 2.56 10.79
N GLY A 532 -37.10 2.77 9.52
CA GLY A 532 -35.84 2.30 8.92
C GLY A 532 -36.02 1.71 7.51
N ASN A 533 -34.90 1.31 6.89
CA ASN A 533 -34.83 0.74 5.55
C ASN A 533 -35.12 -0.78 5.50
N GLY A 534 -35.44 -1.40 6.63
CA GLY A 534 -35.78 -2.82 6.74
C GLY A 534 -34.63 -3.68 7.28
N PHE A 535 -34.97 -4.91 7.64
CA PHE A 535 -34.04 -5.87 8.23
C PHE A 535 -32.93 -6.33 7.29
N ALA A 536 -33.17 -6.34 5.98
CA ALA A 536 -32.15 -6.63 4.97
C ALA A 536 -31.04 -5.56 4.92
N ALA A 537 -31.37 -4.32 5.28
CA ALA A 537 -30.41 -3.21 5.38
C ALA A 537 -29.69 -3.17 6.73
N GLY A 538 -29.99 -4.09 7.66
CA GLY A 538 -29.39 -4.08 8.98
C GLY A 538 -29.96 -3.00 9.91
N GLU A 539 -31.12 -2.43 9.59
CA GLU A 539 -31.73 -1.34 10.35
C GLU A 539 -32.94 -1.79 11.16
N CYS A 540 -32.97 -1.43 12.44
CA CYS A 540 -34.12 -1.61 13.31
C CYS A 540 -34.43 -0.35 14.10
N GLY A 541 -35.51 0.33 13.76
CA GLY A 541 -36.03 1.47 14.50
C GLY A 541 -37.51 1.35 14.80
N VAL A 542 -37.92 2.06 15.85
CA VAL A 542 -39.30 2.13 16.32
C VAL A 542 -39.64 3.55 16.74
N ARG A 543 -40.82 4.01 16.34
CA ARG A 543 -41.44 5.24 16.78
C ARG A 543 -42.52 4.89 17.80
N PHE A 544 -42.39 5.42 19.01
CA PHE A 544 -43.38 5.30 20.08
C PHE A 544 -44.23 6.57 20.13
N ASP A 545 -45.55 6.40 20.29
CA ASP A 545 -46.49 7.50 20.47
C ASP A 545 -46.97 7.58 21.92
N GLY A 546 -46.91 8.78 22.51
CA GLY A 546 -47.56 9.04 23.79
C GLY A 546 -46.87 8.46 25.02
N LEU A 547 -45.54 8.38 25.02
CA LEU A 547 -44.77 7.88 26.17
C LEU A 547 -44.96 8.77 27.42
N LEU A 548 -45.03 8.12 28.58
CA LEU A 548 -45.19 8.78 29.87
C LEU A 548 -43.85 8.95 30.59
N THR A 549 -43.81 9.85 31.57
CA THR A 549 -42.62 10.03 32.42
C THR A 549 -42.17 8.73 33.12
N THR A 550 -43.09 7.79 33.36
CA THR A 550 -42.81 6.47 33.94
C THR A 550 -42.12 5.49 32.99
N ASP A 551 -42.14 5.76 31.68
CA ASP A 551 -41.49 4.92 30.66
C ASP A 551 -40.01 5.31 30.44
N GLY A 552 -39.59 6.44 31.03
CA GLY A 552 -38.19 6.85 31.05
C GLY A 552 -37.31 5.84 31.80
N GLY A 553 -36.06 5.68 31.36
CA GLY A 553 -35.16 4.70 31.92
C GLY A 553 -34.10 4.16 30.98
N ARG A 554 -33.52 3.02 31.37
CA ARG A 554 -32.63 2.23 30.51
C ARG A 554 -33.46 1.36 29.57
N TRP A 555 -33.27 1.57 28.28
CA TRP A 555 -33.81 0.78 27.19
C TRP A 555 -32.70 -0.01 26.52
N SER A 556 -33.09 -1.08 25.85
CA SER A 556 -32.16 -1.92 25.09
C SER A 556 -32.81 -2.39 23.82
N CYS A 557 -32.01 -2.46 22.77
CA CYS A 557 -32.37 -2.90 21.45
C CYS A 557 -31.70 -4.25 21.20
N HIS A 558 -32.48 -5.23 20.77
CA HIS A 558 -32.07 -6.62 20.65
C HIS A 558 -32.31 -7.11 19.23
N VAL A 559 -31.29 -7.73 18.66
CA VAL A 559 -31.30 -8.18 17.26
C VAL A 559 -30.74 -9.60 17.16
N GLY A 560 -31.50 -10.48 16.54
CA GLY A 560 -31.00 -11.77 16.05
C GLY A 560 -30.59 -11.65 14.59
N LEU A 561 -29.40 -12.13 14.23
CA LEU A 561 -28.90 -12.12 12.85
C LEU A 561 -29.08 -13.50 12.23
N LEU A 562 -29.24 -13.55 10.90
CA LEU A 562 -29.50 -14.81 10.17
C LEU A 562 -28.37 -15.85 10.34
N ASP A 563 -27.12 -15.39 10.44
CA ASP A 563 -25.90 -16.22 10.40
C ASP A 563 -25.18 -16.34 11.76
N THR A 564 -25.83 -15.93 12.86
CA THR A 564 -25.27 -16.04 14.22
C THR A 564 -26.32 -16.51 15.20
N GLU A 565 -26.01 -17.54 15.99
CA GLU A 565 -26.94 -18.00 17.04
C GLU A 565 -27.00 -17.05 18.25
N GLN A 566 -26.04 -16.13 18.37
CA GLN A 566 -25.96 -15.21 19.49
C GLN A 566 -26.69 -13.89 19.18
N GLU A 567 -27.67 -13.56 20.03
CA GLU A 567 -28.37 -12.27 19.98
C GLU A 567 -27.43 -11.12 20.38
N GLN A 568 -27.51 -10.01 19.64
CA GLN A 568 -26.78 -8.79 19.95
C GLN A 568 -27.66 -7.75 20.63
N ARG A 569 -27.03 -6.88 21.43
CA ARG A 569 -27.73 -5.85 22.20
C ARG A 569 -27.00 -4.51 22.20
N ALA A 570 -27.76 -3.42 22.13
CA ALA A 570 -27.29 -2.06 22.33
C ALA A 570 -28.15 -1.36 23.40
N GLU A 571 -27.54 -0.52 24.25
CA GLU A 571 -28.24 0.22 25.31
C GLU A 571 -28.60 1.65 24.85
N ILE A 572 -29.79 2.10 25.26
CA ILE A 572 -30.33 3.44 25.00
C ILE A 572 -30.86 4.00 26.31
N THR A 573 -30.56 5.26 26.62
CA THR A 573 -31.13 5.93 27.80
C THR A 573 -32.25 6.86 27.36
N LEU A 574 -33.48 6.62 27.84
CA LEU A 574 -34.65 7.43 27.53
C LEU A 574 -35.00 8.33 28.71
N HIS A 575 -35.14 9.63 28.46
CA HIS A 575 -35.57 10.61 29.45
C HIS A 575 -36.86 11.29 28.98
N ILE A 576 -37.99 10.92 29.59
CA ILE A 576 -39.27 11.58 29.35
C ILE A 576 -39.54 12.56 30.49
N PHE A 577 -39.77 13.83 30.17
CA PHE A 577 -39.95 14.90 31.15
C PHE A 577 -41.27 15.64 30.97
N GLU A 578 -41.80 16.22 32.06
CA GLU A 578 -42.96 17.10 31.98
C GLU A 578 -42.53 18.46 31.38
N GLN A 579 -43.16 18.87 30.28
CA GLN A 579 -42.82 20.13 29.59
C GLN A 579 -43.05 21.38 30.45
N MET A 580 -43.98 21.34 31.41
CA MET A 580 -44.27 22.43 32.33
C MET A 580 -44.57 21.89 33.73
N ARG A 581 -43.85 22.42 34.73
CA ARG A 581 -44.05 22.09 36.16
C ARG A 581 -44.55 23.30 36.93
N VAL A 582 -45.76 23.22 37.49
CA VAL A 582 -46.40 24.33 38.24
C VAL A 582 -46.41 24.04 39.74
N ARG A 583 -45.85 24.97 40.51
CA ARG A 583 -45.78 24.96 41.96
C ARG A 583 -46.60 26.12 42.53
N HIS A 584 -47.20 25.88 43.68
CA HIS A 584 -47.94 26.88 44.43
C HIS A 584 -47.63 26.72 45.92
N TYR A 585 -46.95 27.70 46.51
CA TYR A 585 -46.40 27.59 47.86
C TYR A 585 -46.36 28.93 48.60
N ILE A 586 -46.11 28.87 49.92
CA ILE A 586 -45.95 30.05 50.78
C ILE A 586 -44.47 30.47 50.77
N HIS A 587 -44.16 31.64 50.22
CA HIS A 587 -42.83 32.25 50.22
C HIS A 587 -42.73 33.31 51.34
N PRO A 588 -41.54 33.66 51.86
CA PRO A 588 -41.40 34.68 52.92
C PRO A 588 -42.00 36.05 52.59
N ARG A 589 -42.15 36.36 51.29
CA ARG A 589 -42.72 37.64 50.80
C ARG A 589 -44.22 37.59 50.47
N GLY A 590 -44.86 36.42 50.56
CA GLY A 590 -46.25 36.22 50.13
C GLY A 590 -46.52 34.82 49.58
N LEU A 591 -47.70 34.60 48.99
CA LEU A 591 -47.99 33.37 48.23
C LEU A 591 -47.33 33.46 46.86
N MET A 592 -46.76 32.35 46.39
CA MET A 592 -46.04 32.29 45.13
C MET A 592 -46.58 31.17 44.26
N VAL A 593 -46.90 31.51 43.01
CA VAL A 593 -47.20 30.54 41.94
C VAL A 593 -46.06 30.63 40.95
N GLU A 594 -45.43 29.51 40.68
CA GLU A 594 -44.26 29.40 39.82
C GLU A 594 -44.49 28.27 38.82
N ALA A 595 -44.23 28.51 37.54
CA ALA A 595 -44.19 27.50 36.51
C ALA A 595 -42.83 27.54 35.81
N ASP A 596 -42.18 26.39 35.76
CA ASP A 596 -40.94 26.17 35.04
C ASP A 596 -41.30 25.45 33.73
N VAL A 597 -41.01 26.09 32.59
CA VAL A 597 -41.31 25.59 31.24
C VAL A 597 -40.02 25.20 30.56
N GLU A 598 -39.86 23.90 30.30
CA GLU A 598 -38.66 23.37 29.66
C GLU A 598 -38.81 23.46 28.14
N THR A 599 -38.31 24.56 27.57
CA THR A 599 -38.39 24.90 26.14
C THR A 599 -37.08 25.52 25.65
N PRO A 600 -36.63 25.22 24.42
CA PRO A 600 -35.47 25.89 23.82
C PRO A 600 -35.78 27.33 23.36
N GLU A 601 -37.05 27.65 23.14
CA GLU A 601 -37.52 28.96 22.68
C GLU A 601 -38.04 29.82 23.84
N GLU A 602 -37.91 31.14 23.73
CA GLU A 602 -38.42 32.07 24.75
C GLU A 602 -39.95 32.10 24.83
N LEU A 603 -40.47 32.46 26.00
CA LEU A 603 -41.90 32.62 26.21
C LEU A 603 -42.37 33.99 25.72
N GLU A 604 -43.46 34.03 24.97
CA GLU A 604 -44.12 35.30 24.59
C GLU A 604 -44.83 35.93 25.79
N TYR A 605 -45.58 35.11 26.53
CA TYR A 605 -46.24 35.55 27.75
C TYR A 605 -46.57 34.36 28.66
N CYS A 606 -46.76 34.68 29.96
CA CYS A 606 -47.37 33.79 30.93
C CYS A 606 -48.75 34.33 31.32
N ARG A 607 -49.74 33.46 31.43
CA ARG A 607 -51.10 33.79 31.85
C ARG A 607 -51.47 32.97 33.08
N PHE A 608 -51.80 33.66 34.15
CA PHE A 608 -52.18 33.07 35.43
C PHE A 608 -53.70 33.13 35.55
N VAL A 609 -54.33 31.97 35.70
CA VAL A 609 -55.79 31.80 35.79
C VAL A 609 -56.14 31.31 37.18
N ARG A 610 -56.94 32.11 37.87
CA ARG A 610 -57.45 31.82 39.22
C ARG A 610 -58.67 30.90 39.15
N ILE A 611 -59.05 30.33 40.30
CA ILE A 611 -60.17 29.38 40.41
C ILE A 611 -61.54 29.93 39.97
N ASP A 612 -61.74 31.25 40.03
CA ASP A 612 -62.96 31.93 39.59
C ASP A 612 -62.97 32.25 38.08
N GLY A 613 -61.96 31.78 37.34
CA GLY A 613 -61.82 31.98 35.91
C GLY A 613 -61.20 33.32 35.51
N LEU A 614 -60.90 34.20 36.48
CA LEU A 614 -60.20 35.45 36.20
C LEU A 614 -58.75 35.14 35.83
N GLY A 615 -58.35 35.52 34.60
CA GLY A 615 -57.01 35.33 34.08
C GLY A 615 -56.33 36.65 33.76
N PHE A 616 -55.04 36.74 34.03
CA PHE A 616 -54.22 37.91 33.68
C PHE A 616 -52.82 37.49 33.26
N THR A 617 -52.17 38.31 32.44
CA THR A 617 -50.83 38.02 31.90
C THR A 617 -49.72 38.56 32.79
N SER A 618 -48.50 38.08 32.58
CA SER A 618 -47.28 38.56 33.24
C SER A 618 -47.05 40.07 33.08
N GLU A 619 -47.56 40.66 32.00
CA GLU A 619 -47.45 42.09 31.70
C GLU A 619 -48.57 42.95 32.33
N ASN A 620 -49.74 42.36 32.58
CA ASN A 620 -50.93 43.07 33.04
C ASN A 620 -51.53 42.42 34.29
N VAL A 621 -50.77 42.47 35.39
CA VAL A 621 -51.20 41.93 36.68
C VAL A 621 -52.06 42.96 37.47
N PRO A 622 -53.19 42.55 38.10
CA PRO A 622 -54.00 43.45 38.92
C PRO A 622 -53.27 43.95 40.18
N ASN A 623 -53.77 45.03 40.78
CA ASN A 623 -53.24 45.54 42.05
C ASN A 623 -53.28 44.46 43.15
N GLY A 624 -52.17 44.31 43.88
CA GLY A 624 -51.97 43.27 44.91
C GLY A 624 -51.20 42.04 44.42
N TYR A 625 -51.00 41.91 43.12
CA TYR A 625 -50.16 40.88 42.48
C TYR A 625 -48.89 41.52 41.91
N GLN A 626 -47.81 40.76 41.87
CA GLN A 626 -46.53 41.17 41.29
C GLN A 626 -45.99 40.03 40.43
N SER A 627 -45.83 40.27 39.12
CA SER A 627 -45.15 39.33 38.23
C SER A 627 -43.65 39.31 38.57
N MET A 628 -43.11 38.11 38.70
CA MET A 628 -41.68 37.83 38.84
C MET A 628 -41.20 36.90 37.72
N SER A 629 -41.94 36.85 36.62
CA SER A 629 -41.66 35.96 35.49
C SER A 629 -40.36 36.36 34.78
N ASN A 630 -39.57 35.37 34.36
CA ASN A 630 -38.44 35.53 33.46
C ASN A 630 -38.72 34.74 32.18
N LEU A 631 -39.25 35.42 31.16
CA LEU A 631 -39.70 34.80 29.91
C LEU A 631 -38.55 34.20 29.09
N GLN A 632 -37.33 34.73 29.23
CA GLN A 632 -36.13 34.23 28.55
C GLN A 632 -35.64 32.91 29.12
N GLU A 633 -35.86 32.67 30.41
CA GLU A 633 -35.46 31.43 31.10
C GLU A 633 -36.62 30.43 31.22
N GLY A 634 -37.76 30.67 30.55
CA GLY A 634 -38.91 29.77 30.64
C GLY A 634 -39.66 29.82 31.98
N LEU A 635 -39.44 30.86 32.80
CA LEU A 635 -40.00 30.95 34.15
C LEU A 635 -41.23 31.88 34.21
N CYS A 636 -42.38 31.33 34.56
CA CYS A 636 -43.59 32.09 34.90
C CYS A 636 -43.75 32.20 36.41
N ALA A 637 -43.64 33.38 37.01
CA ALA A 637 -43.80 33.53 38.45
C ALA A 637 -44.72 34.70 38.84
N LEU A 638 -45.56 34.47 39.84
CA LEU A 638 -46.53 35.42 40.37
C LEU A 638 -46.48 35.45 41.89
N LEU A 639 -46.16 36.61 42.45
CA LEU A 639 -46.17 36.88 43.88
C LEU A 639 -47.46 37.58 44.29
N MET A 640 -48.10 37.05 45.33
CA MET A 640 -49.32 37.57 45.94
C MET A 640 -49.05 37.96 47.38
N ARG A 641 -49.26 39.23 47.74
CA ARG A 641 -49.01 39.69 49.12
C ARG A 641 -50.12 39.29 50.09
N ASP A 642 -51.34 39.14 49.58
CA ASP A 642 -52.52 38.86 50.40
C ASP A 642 -52.91 37.37 50.37
N GLN A 643 -53.12 36.79 51.55
CA GLN A 643 -53.56 35.40 51.74
C GLN A 643 -55.08 35.30 51.75
N THR A 644 -55.72 35.70 50.65
CA THR A 644 -57.17 35.52 50.49
C THR A 644 -57.50 34.05 50.23
N THR A 645 -58.72 33.63 50.56
CA THR A 645 -59.20 32.26 50.27
C THR A 645 -59.10 31.91 48.79
N LEU A 646 -59.33 32.89 47.90
CA LEU A 646 -59.18 32.75 46.45
C LEU A 646 -57.72 32.48 46.03
N ASN A 647 -56.75 33.13 46.68
CA ASN A 647 -55.33 32.99 46.34
C ASN A 647 -54.74 31.66 46.84
N LEU A 648 -55.36 31.02 47.83
CA LEU A 648 -54.92 29.74 48.39
C LEU A 648 -55.42 28.52 47.59
N HIS A 649 -56.35 28.71 46.65
CA HIS A 649 -56.79 27.67 45.74
C HIS A 649 -55.73 27.36 44.66
N PRO A 650 -55.81 26.19 43.99
CA PRO A 650 -54.97 25.88 42.84
C PRO A 650 -55.05 26.94 41.74
N TRP A 651 -53.92 27.15 41.07
CA TRP A 651 -53.77 28.10 39.98
C TRP A 651 -53.47 27.35 38.68
N THR A 652 -54.06 27.80 37.58
CA THR A 652 -53.67 27.32 36.24
C THR A 652 -52.73 28.33 35.61
N VAL A 653 -51.56 27.88 35.21
CA VAL A 653 -50.60 28.69 34.47
C VAL A 653 -50.61 28.23 33.03
N ALA A 654 -50.72 29.20 32.13
CA ALA A 654 -50.66 28.99 30.70
C ALA A 654 -49.46 29.77 30.15
N ALA A 655 -48.57 29.11 29.43
CA ALA A 655 -47.41 29.74 28.84
C ALA A 655 -47.47 29.61 27.31
N LYS A 656 -47.29 30.74 26.64
CA LYS A 656 -47.21 30.79 25.18
C LYS A 656 -45.74 30.78 24.80
N VAL A 657 -45.27 29.68 24.23
CA VAL A 657 -43.93 29.58 23.64
C VAL A 657 -43.95 30.21 22.25
N HIS A 658 -42.91 30.94 21.87
CA HIS A 658 -42.84 31.59 20.56
C HIS A 658 -43.04 30.58 19.42
N GLY A 659 -43.99 30.87 18.52
CA GLY A 659 -44.30 29.99 17.39
C GLY A 659 -45.03 28.67 17.71
N GLN A 660 -45.33 28.37 18.98
CA GLN A 660 -46.05 27.14 19.39
C GLN A 660 -47.42 27.46 20.01
N THR A 661 -48.23 26.44 20.30
CA THR A 661 -49.51 26.60 21.01
C THR A 661 -49.31 26.87 22.51
N GLU A 662 -50.31 27.47 23.16
CA GLU A 662 -50.27 27.73 24.61
C GLU A 662 -50.29 26.40 25.39
N ILE A 663 -49.30 26.21 26.26
CA ILE A 663 -49.20 25.04 27.16
C ILE A 663 -49.86 25.42 28.47
N MET A 664 -50.71 24.56 29.03
CA MET A 664 -51.43 24.85 30.27
C MET A 664 -51.22 23.75 31.30
N ARG A 665 -50.97 24.13 32.56
CA ARG A 665 -50.89 23.18 33.68
C ARG A 665 -51.44 23.82 34.96
N THR A 666 -52.07 23.00 35.80
CA THR A 666 -52.67 23.44 37.07
C THR A 666 -51.81 22.97 38.24
N SER A 667 -51.62 23.83 39.24
CA SER A 667 -50.90 23.46 40.45
C SER A 667 -51.65 22.38 41.22
N THR A 668 -50.93 21.35 41.68
CA THR A 668 -51.54 20.22 42.40
C THR A 668 -51.81 20.53 43.87
N GLN A 669 -51.27 21.63 44.40
CA GLN A 669 -51.32 21.98 45.83
C GLN A 669 -52.51 22.90 46.15
N ASN A 670 -53.41 22.42 47.02
CA ASN A 670 -54.44 23.24 47.64
C ASN A 670 -53.98 23.68 49.04
N LEU A 671 -53.52 24.93 49.15
CA LEU A 671 -52.93 25.44 50.38
C LEU A 671 -53.97 25.65 51.50
N LEU A 672 -55.27 25.70 51.19
CA LEU A 672 -56.35 25.73 52.19
C LEU A 672 -56.32 24.51 53.11
N TRP A 673 -56.03 23.32 52.57
CA TRP A 673 -55.94 22.10 53.37
C TRP A 673 -54.73 22.17 54.32
N THR A 674 -53.57 22.63 53.84
CA THR A 674 -52.36 22.71 54.68
C THR A 674 -52.51 23.64 55.89
N LEU A 675 -53.25 24.75 55.74
CA LEU A 675 -53.56 25.67 56.84
C LEU A 675 -54.65 25.12 57.78
N SER A 676 -55.65 24.41 57.24
CA SER A 676 -56.69 23.72 58.02
C SER A 676 -56.13 22.57 58.88
N GLN A 677 -55.22 21.76 58.35
CA GLN A 677 -54.60 20.67 59.10
C GLN A 677 -53.75 21.16 60.29
N ARG A 678 -53.03 22.28 60.15
CA ARG A 678 -52.28 22.88 61.28
C ARG A 678 -53.18 23.35 62.42
N THR A 679 -54.37 23.88 62.12
CA THR A 679 -55.29 24.35 63.15
C THR A 679 -56.08 23.20 63.79
N ALA A 680 -56.51 22.22 63.00
CA ALA A 680 -57.24 21.05 63.49
C ALA A 680 -56.37 20.10 64.35
N THR A 681 -55.10 19.89 64.00
CA THR A 681 -54.18 19.05 64.79
C THR A 681 -53.87 19.67 66.15
N VAL A 682 -53.65 20.98 66.23
CA VAL A 682 -53.42 21.68 67.50
C VAL A 682 -54.67 21.61 68.41
N TYR A 683 -55.86 21.84 67.86
CA TYR A 683 -57.11 21.72 68.62
C TYR A 683 -57.40 20.28 69.05
N SER A 684 -57.16 19.29 68.19
CA SER A 684 -57.34 17.87 68.50
C SER A 684 -56.35 17.39 69.57
N ILE A 685 -55.09 17.82 69.53
CA ILE A 685 -54.09 17.50 70.57
C ILE A 685 -54.48 18.16 71.89
N TYR A 686 -54.95 19.40 71.87
CA TYR A 686 -55.42 20.10 73.08
C TYR A 686 -56.66 19.42 73.69
N LEU A 687 -57.66 19.06 72.89
CA LEU A 687 -58.85 18.36 73.35
C LEU A 687 -58.51 16.96 73.90
N PHE A 688 -57.65 16.22 73.20
CA PHE A 688 -57.23 14.86 73.61
C PHE A 688 -56.43 14.88 74.92
N THR A 689 -55.54 15.86 75.09
CA THR A 689 -54.79 16.04 76.35
C THR A 689 -55.73 16.37 77.51
N VAL A 690 -56.68 17.29 77.35
CA VAL A 690 -57.69 17.61 78.37
C VAL A 690 -58.54 16.38 78.75
N VAL A 691 -59.03 15.62 77.77
CA VAL A 691 -59.82 14.39 78.01
C VAL A 691 -59.00 13.34 78.75
N MET A 692 -57.74 13.13 78.38
CA MET A 692 -56.85 12.20 79.09
C MET A 692 -56.58 12.63 80.53
N PHE A 693 -56.40 13.92 80.80
CA PHE A 693 -56.26 14.43 82.17
C PHE A 693 -57.52 14.19 83.02
N ILE A 694 -58.71 14.39 82.44
CA ILE A 694 -59.98 14.13 83.14
C ILE A 694 -60.14 12.63 83.43
N LEU A 695 -59.88 11.75 82.45
CA LEU A 695 -59.93 10.30 82.65
C LEU A 695 -58.94 9.84 83.73
N LEU A 696 -57.70 10.34 83.70
CA LEU A 696 -56.70 10.00 84.71
C LEU A 696 -57.14 10.45 86.11
N ALA A 697 -57.71 11.65 86.24
CA ALA A 697 -58.27 12.13 87.50
C ALA A 697 -59.41 11.23 88.01
N THR A 698 -60.33 10.80 87.13
CA THR A 698 -61.43 9.89 87.52
C THR A 698 -60.92 8.51 87.96
N VAL A 699 -59.88 7.97 87.30
CA VAL A 699 -59.26 6.70 87.69
C VAL A 699 -58.56 6.84 89.05
N LEU A 700 -57.83 7.94 89.28
CA LEU A 700 -57.17 8.20 90.57
C LEU A 700 -58.18 8.35 91.72
N VAL A 701 -59.30 9.04 91.48
CA VAL A 701 -60.42 9.14 92.44
C VAL A 701 -61.07 7.76 92.68
N GLY A 702 -61.30 6.98 91.63
CA GLY A 702 -61.85 5.62 91.76
C GLY A 702 -60.95 4.65 92.53
N VAL A 703 -59.63 4.74 92.35
CA VAL A 703 -58.64 3.90 93.05
C VAL A 703 -58.48 4.32 94.53
N SER A 704 -58.56 5.62 94.81
CA SER A 704 -58.44 6.15 96.18
C SER A 704 -59.69 5.86 97.03
N LEU A 705 -60.90 5.90 96.45
CA LEU A 705 -62.17 5.62 97.14
C LEU A 705 -62.60 4.14 97.11
N GLY A 706 -61.94 3.29 96.32
CA GLY A 706 -62.28 1.87 96.22
C GLY A 706 -61.93 1.05 97.48
N PRO A 707 -62.82 0.12 97.92
CA PRO A 707 -62.61 -0.69 99.13
C PRO A 707 -61.37 -1.58 99.05
N LYS A 708 -60.60 -1.65 100.17
CA LYS A 708 -59.29 -2.33 100.28
C LYS A 708 -59.24 -3.77 99.73
N LYS A 709 -60.35 -4.51 99.72
CA LYS A 709 -60.42 -5.90 99.21
C LYS A 709 -60.16 -6.02 97.70
N ASN A 710 -60.51 -5.01 96.91
CA ASN A 710 -60.32 -5.04 95.45
C ASN A 710 -58.92 -4.59 94.99
N ARG A 711 -58.06 -4.07 95.89
CA ARG A 711 -56.70 -3.66 95.53
C ARG A 711 -55.76 -4.84 95.25
N LYS A 712 -56.01 -6.04 95.79
CA LYS A 712 -55.16 -7.23 95.59
C LYS A 712 -55.23 -7.78 94.16
N TRP A 713 -56.39 -7.70 93.53
CA TRP A 713 -56.62 -8.21 92.17
C TRP A 713 -55.91 -7.38 91.09
N THR A 714 -55.77 -6.07 91.29
CA THR A 714 -55.09 -5.17 90.35
C THR A 714 -53.57 -5.35 90.38
N TYR A 715 -52.97 -5.59 91.55
CA TYR A 715 -51.53 -5.89 91.67
C TYR A 715 -51.15 -7.22 91.00
N ASP A 716 -52.02 -8.24 91.05
CA ASP A 716 -51.78 -9.54 90.40
C ASP A 716 -51.88 -9.51 88.86
N ARG A 717 -52.57 -8.52 88.28
CA ARG A 717 -52.65 -8.35 86.82
C ARG A 717 -51.48 -7.56 86.26
N VAL A 718 -50.99 -6.56 86.98
CA VAL A 718 -49.83 -5.75 86.56
C VAL A 718 -48.54 -6.57 86.59
N SER A 719 -48.40 -7.52 87.53
CA SER A 719 -47.26 -8.45 87.57
C SER A 719 -47.25 -9.48 86.42
N ARG A 720 -48.41 -9.88 85.90
CA ARG A 720 -48.53 -10.76 84.71
C ARG A 720 -48.22 -10.05 83.40
N LEU A 721 -48.45 -8.74 83.32
CA LEU A 721 -48.14 -7.96 82.10
C LEU A 721 -46.62 -7.74 81.95
N SER A 722 -45.90 -7.48 83.05
CA SER A 722 -44.45 -7.27 83.02
C SER A 722 -43.67 -8.54 82.67
N THR A 723 -44.20 -9.72 83.01
CA THR A 723 -43.60 -11.02 82.68
C THR A 723 -43.80 -11.40 81.21
N ASN A 724 -44.94 -11.04 80.59
CA ASN A 724 -45.17 -11.26 79.16
C ASN A 724 -44.30 -10.40 78.25
N ILE A 725 -44.04 -9.13 78.61
CA ILE A 725 -43.15 -8.25 77.82
C ILE A 725 -41.71 -8.79 77.86
N ARG A 726 -41.27 -9.29 79.02
CA ARG A 726 -39.91 -9.86 79.21
C ARG A 726 -39.66 -11.11 78.36
N ASN A 727 -40.70 -11.88 78.05
CA ASN A 727 -40.61 -13.09 77.23
C ASN A 727 -40.63 -12.81 75.72
N SER A 728 -41.08 -11.62 75.27
CA SER A 728 -41.11 -11.28 73.83
C SER A 728 -39.74 -10.90 73.23
N PHE A 729 -38.72 -10.65 74.07
CA PHE A 729 -37.38 -10.27 73.61
C PHE A 729 -36.39 -11.46 73.48
N ARG A 730 -36.84 -12.71 73.61
CA ARG A 730 -35.98 -13.89 73.43
C ARG A 730 -35.96 -14.31 71.94
N LYS A 731 -34.98 -13.79 71.18
CA LYS A 731 -34.69 -14.14 69.78
C LYS A 731 -34.52 -15.65 69.57
N GLN A 732 -35.25 -16.23 68.62
CA GLN A 732 -34.91 -17.53 68.02
C GLN A 732 -33.80 -17.35 66.97
N LYS A 733 -32.81 -18.27 66.96
CA LYS A 733 -31.73 -18.32 65.96
C LYS A 733 -32.24 -18.89 64.62
N PRO A 734 -31.74 -18.44 63.47
CA PRO A 734 -32.10 -18.98 62.17
C PRO A 734 -31.42 -20.34 61.92
N VAL A 735 -32.19 -21.28 61.40
CA VAL A 735 -31.72 -22.58 60.86
C VAL A 735 -31.39 -22.37 59.38
N GLY A 736 -30.21 -22.83 58.97
CA GLY A 736 -29.72 -22.74 57.60
C GLY A 736 -30.46 -23.64 56.63
N GLY A 737 -30.36 -23.28 55.35
CA GLY A 737 -30.83 -24.08 54.22
C GLY A 737 -30.08 -23.67 52.96
N VAL A 738 -29.15 -24.55 52.58
CA VAL A 738 -28.55 -24.86 51.26
C VAL A 738 -28.46 -23.76 50.22
#